data_AF-A0A935UQU6-F1
#
_entry.id   AF-A0A935UQU6-F1
#
_cell.length_a   1.000
_cell.length_b   1.000
_cell.length_c   1.000
_cell.angle_alpha   90.00
_cell.angle_beta   90.00
_cell.angle_gamma   90.00
#
_symmetry.space_group_name_H-M   'P 1'
#
loop_
_entity.id
_entity.type
_entity.pdbx_description
1 polymer ?
#
loop_
_entity_poly.entity_id
_entity_poly.type
_entity_poly.pdbx_seq_one_letter_code
_entity_poly.pdbx_strand_id
1 'polypeptide(L)'
;MNRHHRPATPAPKDPRPANSRAALVLLMVGALFASVMVGAPVLARTAMAAEGDPDWPWGTGSPDSDPDYGAQSSQTVITASGPLAKISVGSDLNCGVWRTGEAKGQFFEDFACGTWMVVGASPGGGAGTLYGPGYVPGDGLGSPAGVAKPRTIWVSDGGQTLAPPAAAGDPYVLTTRVRTSDSAFTLIQRDSYVPGTGALRTTLELTNNAASGAPATAVRLYRAGDCYLGDGPSGQYDFGTGAMSADSVSCVSQGGAQTIGWIAESTTGLTKQHDNYRTLWNRIGDRQTFTGAFSAASVSDFAAGLAWDRSVAGGETIIVGHTLSFDGTTVTPPTTTTSTTSTTSTTSTTSTTSTTSSSSTSTTSTSSTSTAPDMNDSDGDGLPNAWETGTAGAGEPNLEPYGAKPDAKDLFLHVGPTKTGSTVRMPNIAAITRIQNAFKARGINLHVDAGPGSIMDPATGRTWGALSKMAAPVEFPANWDITYSTPGVFGGAYASAKAVLLPAERLKTFHFVLYAGRYNNGYSGGVAWMPGSELLLAHDAFSVWGGGRPTELEEASTVMHEFGHNLSLNHGGGGPNAAQNYQPNYPSIMNYIYSFSGLYRDGVAGVLDYSEGTLPTLDENALNEKDGLSNDPVSSRYQIKWLLPGTTTEKGPSPAVSDVDWNGNGHISAGTFAQRLARNEAGGETLTTLRDFSDWPGVAYGGGGYLGAGATVSGGPPASPADTVLNQGASVPYLRSLASEVITVGLSAAPVVELTPGGTRTSTVTLSNSAEQPRSYTLSGQGSDTDLTVSVSPSSVTIPAGGSVVVTATSALRAGADPNVVRTAQVRAATTDATNLQDHTQLTMAVAIGGAVPRGQAIPESPQVVGPLAPPSDSSSTASRTPNDPNSPPRGRLGGSDRYQSALALSRAAFPGRADAVVVAAGTTYADALAGGVLAAKVGGPLLLVDRRGLTADLAAELRRLAPSQVYLMGGTSAVGGALQDTLGALTGVAVRRTAGPDRYATAAAAAAAWDRAATVYLATGEGFPDALSGGTAAARQGMPLLLASRDGLPEVTASALTRLAPSRIVLVGGTAVLSARTEALIRSAVPAAAVERLAGSDRYATSALVIGSVTGAGATAALIASGQNFPDALAAAPAAARWKVPVALAARGCLPAPVHERLASIATADRLLLGGPGALSERAADTRCRVGE
;
A
#
# COMPACT_ATOMS: atom_id res chain seq x y z
N MET A 1 -19.70 46.39 50.36
CA MET A 1 -21.03 45.77 50.53
C MET A 1 -21.17 44.70 49.46
N ASN A 2 -21.79 43.52 49.61
CA ASN A 2 -22.21 42.64 50.73
C ASN A 2 -22.49 41.26 50.05
N ARG A 3 -22.34 40.06 50.62
CA ARG A 3 -22.02 39.60 52.00
C ARG A 3 -21.62 38.10 51.96
N HIS A 4 -20.84 37.64 52.95
CA HIS A 4 -20.80 36.26 53.48
C HIS A 4 -20.25 35.09 52.59
N HIS A 5 -19.61 34.02 53.12
CA HIS A 5 -19.16 33.70 54.49
C HIS A 5 -17.83 32.85 54.50
N ARG A 6 -17.11 32.90 55.63
CA ARG A 6 -15.98 32.04 56.10
C ARG A 6 -16.52 30.98 57.12
N PRO A 7 -15.76 30.09 57.82
CA PRO A 7 -14.29 29.92 58.05
C PRO A 7 -13.81 28.45 57.81
N ALA A 8 -12.75 27.81 58.37
CA ALA A 8 -11.75 28.12 59.42
C ALA A 8 -10.45 27.27 59.30
N THR A 9 -9.37 27.67 60.00
CA THR A 9 -8.18 26.85 60.38
C THR A 9 -7.58 27.38 61.69
N PRO A 10 -6.91 26.56 62.53
CA PRO A 10 -5.55 26.93 62.94
C PRO A 10 -4.56 25.75 63.13
N ALA A 11 -3.27 26.10 63.19
CA ALA A 11 -2.10 25.23 63.49
C ALA A 11 -1.67 25.44 64.98
N PRO A 12 -0.40 25.27 65.47
CA PRO A 12 0.86 24.77 64.87
C PRO A 12 1.74 23.86 65.77
N LYS A 13 2.92 23.41 65.26
CA LYS A 13 4.25 23.67 65.87
C LYS A 13 5.44 23.07 65.09
N ASP A 14 6.54 23.82 65.09
CA ASP A 14 7.95 23.48 64.78
C ASP A 14 8.82 24.22 65.83
N PRO A 15 10.07 23.80 66.15
CA PRO A 15 11.20 24.66 65.71
C PRO A 15 12.61 24.01 65.55
N ARG A 16 13.34 24.54 64.55
CA ARG A 16 14.77 24.99 64.57
C ARG A 16 15.94 24.03 64.16
N PRO A 17 17.13 24.59 63.75
CA PRO A 17 17.87 24.07 62.57
C PRO A 17 19.43 24.08 62.68
N ALA A 18 20.13 24.16 61.53
CA ALA A 18 21.51 24.69 61.30
C ALA A 18 22.75 23.82 61.68
N ASN A 19 23.97 23.98 61.11
CA ASN A 19 24.41 24.37 59.74
C ASN A 19 25.96 24.18 59.54
N SER A 20 26.42 23.97 58.28
CA SER A 20 27.72 24.43 57.67
C SER A 20 29.13 23.82 57.94
N ARG A 21 30.00 23.90 56.87
CA ARG A 21 31.50 23.83 56.77
C ARG A 21 32.19 22.45 56.75
N ALA A 22 33.37 22.19 56.12
CA ALA A 22 34.21 22.76 55.01
C ALA A 22 35.46 21.84 54.79
N ALA A 23 36.36 21.84 53.77
CA ALA A 23 36.56 22.54 52.47
C ALA A 23 36.86 21.51 51.33
N LEU A 24 37.94 21.36 50.51
CA LEU A 24 39.23 22.02 50.15
C LEU A 24 39.73 21.37 48.80
N VAL A 25 39.97 22.05 47.64
CA VAL A 25 41.19 22.75 47.10
C VAL A 25 42.47 21.86 46.97
N LEU A 26 43.25 21.78 45.86
CA LEU A 26 43.14 22.10 44.39
C LEU A 26 44.44 21.63 43.62
N LEU A 27 44.45 21.61 42.24
CA LEU A 27 45.65 21.61 41.31
C LEU A 27 46.55 20.33 41.21
N MET A 28 47.28 19.98 40.12
CA MET A 28 47.23 20.25 38.64
C MET A 28 48.24 19.34 37.83
N VAL A 29 48.12 19.26 36.48
CA VAL A 29 49.14 18.89 35.43
C VAL A 29 49.73 17.44 35.32
N GLY A 30 49.39 16.72 34.22
CA GLY A 30 50.32 16.53 33.06
C GLY A 30 51.20 15.26 32.80
N ALA A 31 50.60 14.22 32.19
CA ALA A 31 50.99 13.58 30.90
C ALA A 31 52.29 12.74 30.64
N LEU A 32 52.23 11.95 29.53
CA LEU A 32 53.27 11.32 28.66
C LEU A 32 53.87 9.89 28.91
N PHE A 33 53.72 9.00 27.89
CA PHE A 33 54.46 7.75 27.50
C PHE A 33 54.69 6.57 28.52
N ALA A 34 55.03 5.31 28.14
CA ALA A 34 54.60 4.41 27.05
C ALA A 34 55.18 2.96 27.17
N SER A 35 54.39 1.94 26.77
CA SER A 35 54.77 0.64 26.11
C SER A 35 55.57 -0.51 26.80
N VAL A 36 55.31 -1.73 26.28
CA VAL A 36 56.11 -3.01 26.25
C VAL A 36 55.96 -4.11 27.34
N MET A 37 55.07 -5.07 27.03
CA MET A 37 55.14 -6.56 27.05
C MET A 37 55.94 -7.46 28.04
N VAL A 38 55.42 -8.71 28.14
CA VAL A 38 56.03 -10.05 28.41
C VAL A 38 55.90 -10.64 29.84
N GLY A 39 55.24 -11.82 29.95
CA GLY A 39 55.43 -12.76 31.07
C GLY A 39 54.16 -13.47 31.60
N ALA A 40 53.99 -14.75 31.27
CA ALA A 40 53.03 -15.72 31.86
C ALA A 40 53.84 -16.94 32.38
N PRO A 41 53.28 -18.01 33.05
CA PRO A 41 51.87 -18.43 33.16
C PRO A 41 51.45 -18.95 34.57
N VAL A 42 50.40 -19.82 34.63
CA VAL A 42 49.93 -20.63 35.81
C VAL A 42 48.95 -19.87 36.76
N LEU A 43 47.78 -20.37 37.23
CA LEU A 43 47.16 -21.72 37.17
C LEU A 43 45.65 -21.75 36.73
N ALA A 44 44.67 -22.02 37.61
CA ALA A 44 43.28 -22.43 37.26
C ALA A 44 42.14 -21.94 38.19
N ARG A 45 40.94 -21.74 37.58
CA ARG A 45 39.54 -21.80 38.10
C ARG A 45 39.15 -20.82 39.25
N THR A 46 37.94 -20.27 39.33
CA THR A 46 36.60 -20.73 38.89
C THR A 46 35.82 -19.70 38.03
N ALA A 47 34.58 -20.04 37.64
CA ALA A 47 33.84 -19.40 36.54
C ALA A 47 32.73 -18.41 36.96
N MET A 48 32.41 -17.48 36.06
CA MET A 48 31.04 -17.05 35.72
C MET A 48 30.96 -16.87 34.19
N ALA A 49 29.74 -16.80 33.63
CA ALA A 49 29.50 -16.86 32.18
C ALA A 49 28.85 -15.59 31.63
N ALA A 50 29.22 -15.19 30.41
CA ALA A 50 28.33 -14.61 29.41
C ALA A 50 29.03 -14.53 28.03
N GLU A 51 28.25 -14.86 27.00
CA GLU A 51 28.23 -14.34 25.63
C GLU A 51 29.46 -13.53 25.14
N GLY A 52 30.19 -14.12 24.18
CA GLY A 52 31.15 -13.44 23.33
C GLY A 52 30.96 -13.86 21.86
N ASP A 53 30.62 -12.89 21.03
CA ASP A 53 30.98 -12.78 19.61
C ASP A 53 32.50 -13.07 19.41
N PRO A 54 33.02 -13.42 18.20
CA PRO A 54 32.72 -12.64 16.99
C PRO A 54 32.81 -13.35 15.60
N ASP A 55 32.56 -12.53 14.56
CA ASP A 55 33.10 -12.55 13.18
C ASP A 55 32.66 -13.65 12.16
N TRP A 56 32.31 -13.34 10.89
CA TRP A 56 31.31 -12.35 10.39
C TRP A 56 30.82 -12.60 8.92
N PRO A 57 31.47 -12.14 7.81
CA PRO A 57 30.82 -11.81 6.52
C PRO A 57 30.91 -12.95 5.47
N TRP A 58 30.91 -12.83 4.14
CA TRP A 58 30.67 -11.74 3.18
C TRP A 58 29.78 -12.31 2.05
N GLY A 59 28.84 -11.58 1.49
CA GLY A 59 29.14 -10.42 0.65
C GLY A 59 28.40 -10.53 -0.69
N THR A 60 28.63 -9.58 -1.60
CA THR A 60 27.90 -9.52 -2.88
C THR A 60 28.63 -10.25 -4.01
N GLY A 61 28.09 -11.38 -4.46
CA GLY A 61 28.60 -12.10 -5.63
C GLY A 61 27.59 -13.03 -6.29
N SER A 62 27.91 -13.47 -7.52
CA SER A 62 27.69 -14.88 -7.89
C SER A 62 28.57 -15.76 -6.98
N PRO A 63 28.34 -17.08 -6.86
CA PRO A 63 28.74 -17.88 -5.69
C PRO A 63 30.26 -18.12 -5.44
N ASP A 64 31.15 -17.28 -5.96
CA ASP A 64 32.57 -17.23 -5.66
C ASP A 64 32.94 -15.93 -4.90
N SER A 65 33.60 -16.07 -3.74
CA SER A 65 33.98 -15.03 -2.75
C SER A 65 32.80 -14.38 -1.97
N ASP A 66 32.89 -14.14 -0.66
CA ASP A 66 34.07 -13.82 0.19
C ASP A 66 33.82 -14.38 1.67
N PRO A 67 34.83 -14.63 2.55
CA PRO A 67 34.91 -15.89 3.35
C PRO A 67 34.33 -16.08 4.79
N ASP A 68 33.87 -15.08 5.55
CA ASP A 68 33.42 -15.22 6.98
C ASP A 68 32.31 -16.27 7.28
N TYR A 69 31.60 -16.78 6.27
CA TYR A 69 30.45 -17.67 6.42
C TYR A 69 30.91 -19.01 7.00
N GLY A 70 30.79 -19.15 8.33
CA GLY A 70 31.17 -20.33 9.11
C GLY A 70 30.79 -21.64 8.41
N ALA A 71 31.82 -22.30 7.86
CA ALA A 71 31.75 -23.12 6.65
C ALA A 71 30.40 -23.78 6.37
N GLN A 72 29.71 -23.31 5.31
CA GLN A 72 28.58 -24.03 4.75
C GLN A 72 29.01 -25.49 4.51
N SER A 73 28.23 -26.43 5.04
CA SER A 73 28.50 -27.85 4.93
C SER A 73 28.57 -28.24 3.45
N SER A 74 29.47 -29.16 3.09
CA SER A 74 29.68 -29.51 1.68
C SER A 74 28.37 -30.01 1.09
N GLN A 75 27.84 -29.31 0.09
CA GLN A 75 26.53 -29.63 -0.47
C GLN A 75 26.66 -30.62 -1.63
N THR A 76 25.88 -31.70 -1.59
CA THR A 76 25.67 -32.59 -2.74
C THR A 76 24.36 -32.23 -3.43
N VAL A 77 24.40 -32.12 -4.76
CA VAL A 77 23.29 -31.61 -5.57
C VAL A 77 22.78 -32.68 -6.53
N ILE A 78 21.48 -32.96 -6.50
CA ILE A 78 20.75 -33.69 -7.55
C ILE A 78 20.32 -32.67 -8.60
N THR A 79 20.59 -32.96 -9.88
CA THR A 79 20.04 -32.22 -11.02
C THR A 79 19.40 -33.22 -11.99
N ALA A 80 18.16 -32.92 -12.41
CA ALA A 80 17.36 -33.83 -13.23
C ALA A 80 16.28 -33.08 -14.02
N SER A 81 15.77 -33.69 -15.08
CA SER A 81 14.61 -33.18 -15.81
C SER A 81 13.30 -33.55 -15.10
N GLY A 82 12.52 -32.57 -14.70
CA GLY A 82 11.22 -32.75 -14.04
C GLY A 82 10.72 -31.44 -13.41
N PRO A 83 9.64 -31.49 -12.62
CA PRO A 83 9.18 -30.34 -11.84
C PRO A 83 10.26 -29.77 -10.91
N LEU A 84 11.08 -30.63 -10.27
CA LEU A 84 12.23 -30.20 -9.44
C LEU A 84 13.52 -30.26 -10.28
N ALA A 85 14.10 -29.09 -10.59
CA ALA A 85 15.31 -28.99 -11.43
C ALA A 85 16.61 -29.25 -10.65
N LYS A 86 16.63 -28.81 -9.39
CA LYS A 86 17.79 -28.86 -8.50
C LYS A 86 17.33 -29.16 -7.08
N ILE A 87 18.02 -30.09 -6.41
CA ILE A 87 17.83 -30.40 -4.99
C ILE A 87 19.22 -30.43 -4.37
N SER A 88 19.44 -29.66 -3.31
CA SER A 88 20.71 -29.59 -2.58
C SER A 88 20.52 -30.06 -1.15
N VAL A 89 21.47 -30.84 -0.64
CA VAL A 89 21.53 -31.23 0.78
C VAL A 89 22.97 -31.07 1.27
N GLY A 90 23.15 -30.35 2.37
CA GLY A 90 24.43 -30.16 3.04
C GLY A 90 24.85 -31.38 3.86
N SER A 91 26.16 -31.58 4.06
CA SER A 91 26.70 -32.68 4.87
C SER A 91 26.37 -32.60 6.37
N ASP A 92 25.65 -31.56 6.81
CA ASP A 92 25.09 -31.33 8.14
C ASP A 92 23.54 -31.33 8.16
N LEU A 93 22.89 -31.79 7.08
CA LEU A 93 21.44 -31.91 6.91
C LEU A 93 20.64 -30.60 6.77
N ASN A 94 21.28 -29.47 6.42
CA ASN A 94 20.58 -28.35 5.74
C ASN A 94 20.10 -28.79 4.32
N CYS A 95 19.03 -28.21 3.78
CA CYS A 95 18.52 -28.47 2.43
C CYS A 95 18.08 -27.22 1.64
N GLY A 96 18.00 -27.36 0.31
CA GLY A 96 17.41 -26.38 -0.62
C GLY A 96 16.85 -27.06 -1.88
N VAL A 97 15.80 -26.51 -2.48
CA VAL A 97 15.10 -27.08 -3.66
C VAL A 97 14.73 -25.96 -4.64
N TRP A 98 14.76 -26.22 -5.95
CA TRP A 98 14.33 -25.29 -7.01
C TRP A 98 13.47 -26.02 -8.04
N ARG A 99 12.39 -25.40 -8.55
CA ARG A 99 11.60 -25.97 -9.66
C ARG A 99 12.15 -25.56 -11.03
N THR A 100 11.77 -26.30 -12.07
CA THR A 100 12.16 -25.99 -13.46
C THR A 100 11.60 -24.65 -13.90
N GLY A 101 12.50 -23.75 -14.35
CA GLY A 101 12.17 -22.40 -14.80
C GLY A 101 12.35 -21.31 -13.73
N GLU A 102 12.56 -21.68 -12.46
CA GLU A 102 12.69 -20.72 -11.36
C GLU A 102 14.15 -20.34 -11.10
N ALA A 103 14.40 -19.04 -10.89
CA ALA A 103 15.73 -18.51 -10.55
C ALA A 103 16.04 -18.55 -9.04
N LYS A 104 15.07 -18.95 -8.22
CA LYS A 104 15.12 -18.94 -6.75
C LYS A 104 14.55 -20.23 -6.15
N GLY A 105 15.02 -20.53 -4.94
CA GLY A 105 14.67 -21.73 -4.21
C GLY A 105 13.29 -21.68 -3.58
N GLN A 106 12.81 -22.84 -3.16
CA GLN A 106 11.55 -23.05 -2.43
C GLN A 106 11.68 -22.77 -0.92
N PHE A 107 12.76 -22.11 -0.51
CA PHE A 107 13.11 -21.85 0.88
C PHE A 107 13.79 -20.49 1.00
N PHE A 108 13.68 -19.83 2.15
CA PHE A 108 14.22 -18.49 2.39
C PHE A 108 15.75 -18.48 2.29
N GLU A 109 16.30 -17.46 1.63
CA GLU A 109 17.71 -17.39 1.20
C GLU A 109 18.20 -18.69 0.52
N ASP A 110 17.30 -19.33 -0.24
CA ASP A 110 17.47 -20.59 -0.96
C ASP A 110 17.71 -21.86 -0.09
N PHE A 111 17.84 -21.74 1.25
CA PHE A 111 18.38 -22.80 2.13
C PHE A 111 17.81 -22.89 3.57
N ALA A 112 16.61 -22.36 3.84
CA ALA A 112 16.00 -22.38 5.17
C ALA A 112 15.19 -23.65 5.54
N CYS A 113 15.72 -24.84 5.23
CA CYS A 113 15.20 -26.13 5.74
C CYS A 113 16.28 -27.05 6.34
N GLY A 114 15.90 -27.95 7.26
CA GLY A 114 16.86 -28.90 7.83
C GLY A 114 16.32 -29.93 8.84
N THR A 115 17.22 -30.83 9.26
CA THR A 115 16.94 -31.97 10.16
C THR A 115 17.68 -31.86 11.49
N TRP A 116 16.96 -31.94 12.61
CA TRP A 116 17.48 -31.70 13.97
C TRP A 116 17.13 -32.85 14.92
N MET A 117 17.82 -32.94 16.05
CA MET A 117 17.56 -33.95 17.09
C MET A 117 17.82 -33.41 18.50
N VAL A 118 16.90 -33.59 19.45
CA VAL A 118 17.22 -33.45 20.89
C VAL A 118 17.46 -34.82 21.51
N VAL A 119 18.61 -35.00 22.16
CA VAL A 119 18.94 -36.19 22.97
C VAL A 119 18.69 -35.88 24.45
N GLY A 120 18.00 -36.76 25.16
CA GLY A 120 17.52 -36.50 26.52
C GLY A 120 16.26 -35.61 26.54
N ALA A 121 15.39 -35.75 25.53
CA ALA A 121 14.21 -34.92 25.36
C ALA A 121 13.20 -35.08 26.53
N SER A 122 12.61 -33.97 26.95
CA SER A 122 11.56 -33.91 27.99
C SER A 122 10.21 -33.50 27.40
N PRO A 123 9.07 -34.06 27.85
CA PRO A 123 7.73 -33.67 27.40
C PRO A 123 7.40 -32.17 27.60
N GLY A 124 8.03 -31.54 28.60
CA GLY A 124 7.88 -30.10 28.88
C GLY A 124 8.90 -29.17 28.21
N GLY A 125 9.83 -29.70 27.40
CA GLY A 125 10.93 -28.94 26.81
C GLY A 125 12.06 -28.60 27.80
N GLY A 126 12.93 -27.66 27.41
CA GLY A 126 14.02 -27.11 28.23
C GLY A 126 15.24 -28.01 28.47
N ALA A 127 15.05 -29.33 28.57
CA ALA A 127 16.12 -30.30 28.80
C ALA A 127 16.60 -31.02 27.52
N GLY A 128 17.85 -31.50 27.55
CA GLY A 128 18.49 -32.29 26.49
C GLY A 128 19.49 -31.51 25.61
N THR A 129 20.34 -32.24 24.88
CA THR A 129 21.29 -31.67 23.92
C THR A 129 20.63 -31.57 22.55
N LEU A 130 20.53 -30.36 22.01
CA LEU A 130 20.04 -30.11 20.65
C LEU A 130 21.20 -30.30 19.65
N TYR A 131 20.97 -31.14 18.65
CA TYR A 131 21.82 -31.38 17.49
C TYR A 131 21.11 -30.87 16.21
N GLY A 132 21.86 -30.34 15.24
CA GLY A 132 21.30 -29.80 14.01
C GLY A 132 22.35 -29.31 13.01
N PRO A 133 21.93 -28.66 11.91
CA PRO A 133 22.82 -28.00 10.97
C PRO A 133 23.60 -26.86 11.63
N GLY A 134 24.73 -26.49 11.02
CA GLY A 134 25.57 -25.37 11.45
C GLY A 134 24.92 -24.01 11.24
N TYR A 135 24.09 -23.89 10.20
CA TYR A 135 23.39 -22.66 9.82
C TYR A 135 22.06 -22.98 9.12
N VAL A 136 21.03 -22.20 9.42
CA VAL A 136 19.75 -22.12 8.70
C VAL A 136 19.37 -20.62 8.68
N PRO A 137 19.15 -19.99 7.51
CA PRO A 137 18.87 -18.55 7.40
C PRO A 137 17.78 -18.06 8.35
N GLY A 138 18.06 -17.01 9.13
CA GLY A 138 17.07 -16.38 10.03
C GLY A 138 16.56 -17.24 11.21
N ASP A 139 17.12 -18.43 11.47
CA ASP A 139 16.58 -19.37 12.48
C ASP A 139 16.51 -18.82 13.92
N GLY A 140 17.28 -17.78 14.25
CA GLY A 140 17.38 -17.23 15.60
C GLY A 140 18.05 -18.17 16.63
N LEU A 141 18.59 -19.30 16.18
CA LEU A 141 19.31 -20.29 16.96
C LEU A 141 20.83 -20.09 16.85
N GLY A 142 21.32 -19.49 15.76
CA GLY A 142 22.69 -18.95 15.63
C GLY A 142 22.82 -17.50 16.11
N SER A 143 22.13 -17.14 17.21
CA SER A 143 21.77 -15.77 17.61
C SER A 143 22.93 -14.78 17.86
N PRO A 144 22.87 -13.58 17.26
CA PRO A 144 23.42 -12.33 17.81
C PRO A 144 22.37 -11.50 18.56
N ALA A 145 21.13 -11.98 18.69
CA ALA A 145 19.93 -11.23 19.04
C ALA A 145 19.34 -11.59 20.43
N GLY A 146 20.22 -11.73 21.43
CA GLY A 146 19.89 -11.93 22.84
C GLY A 146 19.56 -13.39 23.26
N VAL A 147 20.38 -13.96 24.15
CA VAL A 147 20.30 -15.34 24.66
C VAL A 147 20.42 -16.39 23.55
N ALA A 148 21.66 -16.69 23.18
CA ALA A 148 21.96 -17.80 22.27
C ALA A 148 21.40 -19.13 22.80
N LYS A 149 20.65 -19.86 21.96
CA LYS A 149 20.07 -21.17 22.29
C LYS A 149 21.03 -22.27 21.82
N PRO A 150 21.86 -22.87 22.71
CA PRO A 150 22.99 -23.68 22.27
C PRO A 150 22.55 -24.95 21.52
N ARG A 151 22.98 -25.02 20.25
CA ARG A 151 22.96 -26.19 19.37
C ARG A 151 24.35 -26.81 19.28
N THR A 152 24.41 -28.10 19.00
CA THR A 152 25.61 -28.84 18.62
C THR A 152 25.51 -29.20 17.14
N ILE A 153 26.54 -28.94 16.35
CA ILE A 153 26.49 -29.24 14.91
C ILE A 153 26.62 -30.76 14.71
N TRP A 154 25.88 -31.31 13.76
CA TRP A 154 26.04 -32.69 13.31
C TRP A 154 27.50 -32.97 12.85
N VAL A 155 28.08 -34.09 13.28
CA VAL A 155 29.41 -34.51 12.82
C VAL A 155 29.24 -35.48 11.67
N SER A 156 29.85 -35.22 10.51
CA SER A 156 29.78 -36.14 9.37
C SER A 156 30.44 -37.49 9.69
N ASP A 157 29.78 -38.59 9.29
CA ASP A 157 30.17 -39.96 9.63
C ASP A 157 30.17 -40.84 8.37
N GLY A 158 31.18 -40.63 7.50
CA GLY A 158 31.28 -41.29 6.19
C GLY A 158 30.79 -40.44 5.00
N GLY A 159 30.35 -39.20 5.25
CA GLY A 159 30.11 -38.21 4.20
C GLY A 159 28.76 -38.32 3.49
N GLN A 160 28.75 -37.90 2.22
CA GLN A 160 27.60 -37.95 1.32
C GLN A 160 27.88 -38.86 0.13
N THR A 161 26.86 -39.57 -0.34
CA THR A 161 26.92 -40.42 -1.52
C THR A 161 25.66 -40.24 -2.36
N LEU A 162 25.83 -39.90 -3.65
CA LEU A 162 24.74 -39.76 -4.61
C LEU A 162 24.75 -40.96 -5.57
N ALA A 163 23.70 -41.77 -5.52
CA ALA A 163 23.42 -42.80 -6.52
C ALA A 163 22.47 -42.25 -7.59
N PRO A 164 22.81 -42.35 -8.89
CA PRO A 164 21.88 -42.06 -9.98
C PRO A 164 20.86 -43.21 -10.18
N PRO A 165 19.75 -42.97 -10.91
CA PRO A 165 18.79 -44.01 -11.30
C PRO A 165 19.45 -45.18 -12.03
N ALA A 166 19.03 -46.41 -11.75
CA ALA A 166 19.51 -47.60 -12.46
C ALA A 166 18.73 -47.85 -13.78
N ALA A 167 17.44 -47.53 -13.80
CA ALA A 167 16.57 -47.54 -14.96
C ALA A 167 15.67 -46.28 -15.01
N ALA A 168 14.96 -46.09 -16.13
CA ALA A 168 13.99 -45.00 -16.27
C ALA A 168 12.78 -45.24 -15.34
N GLY A 169 12.57 -44.30 -14.40
CA GLY A 169 11.56 -44.40 -13.34
C GLY A 169 12.14 -44.66 -11.94
N ASP A 170 13.41 -45.06 -11.83
CA ASP A 170 14.10 -45.16 -10.54
C ASP A 170 14.45 -43.77 -9.98
N PRO A 171 14.57 -43.63 -8.64
CA PRO A 171 15.00 -42.40 -8.01
C PRO A 171 16.52 -42.17 -8.09
N TYR A 172 16.94 -40.92 -8.15
CA TYR A 172 18.22 -40.48 -7.57
C TYR A 172 18.14 -40.67 -6.05
N VAL A 173 19.19 -41.20 -5.42
CA VAL A 173 19.26 -41.38 -3.96
C VAL A 173 20.53 -40.74 -3.41
N LEU A 174 20.35 -39.64 -2.68
CA LEU A 174 21.40 -38.98 -1.91
C LEU A 174 21.37 -39.48 -0.46
N THR A 175 22.37 -40.25 -0.05
CA THR A 175 22.57 -40.68 1.34
C THR A 175 23.58 -39.76 2.02
N THR A 176 23.15 -39.06 3.07
CA THR A 176 24.01 -38.26 3.97
C THR A 176 24.07 -38.94 5.32
N ARG A 177 25.28 -39.18 5.87
CA ARG A 177 25.44 -39.84 7.17
C ARG A 177 26.18 -38.95 8.16
N VAL A 178 25.59 -38.81 9.34
CA VAL A 178 26.08 -37.97 10.45
C VAL A 178 25.96 -38.71 11.79
N ARG A 179 26.60 -38.18 12.82
CA ARG A 179 26.53 -38.64 14.20
C ARG A 179 26.52 -37.48 15.19
N THR A 180 26.14 -37.77 16.42
CA THR A 180 26.33 -36.85 17.54
C THR A 180 27.82 -36.68 17.88
N SER A 181 28.19 -35.57 18.52
CA SER A 181 29.59 -35.25 18.84
C SER A 181 30.21 -36.28 19.79
N ASP A 182 29.43 -36.72 20.79
CA ASP A 182 29.72 -37.83 21.71
C ASP A 182 29.70 -39.24 21.05
N SER A 183 29.28 -39.33 19.78
CA SER A 183 29.05 -40.58 19.04
C SER A 183 27.99 -41.52 19.65
N ALA A 184 27.16 -41.05 20.58
CA ALA A 184 26.07 -41.85 21.17
C ALA A 184 24.98 -42.24 20.14
N PHE A 185 24.77 -41.43 19.10
CA PHE A 185 23.82 -41.71 18.02
C PHE A 185 24.43 -41.51 16.63
N THR A 186 24.01 -42.35 15.68
CA THR A 186 24.25 -42.21 14.24
C THR A 186 22.92 -41.92 13.55
N LEU A 187 22.88 -40.96 12.63
CA LEU A 187 21.72 -40.66 11.78
C LEU A 187 22.12 -40.77 10.30
N ILE A 188 21.41 -41.61 9.55
CA ILE A 188 21.49 -41.69 8.09
C ILE A 188 20.23 -41.03 7.52
N GLN A 189 20.41 -39.94 6.76
CA GLN A 189 19.36 -39.34 5.95
C GLN A 189 19.48 -39.84 4.51
N ARG A 190 18.35 -40.23 3.90
CA ARG A 190 18.27 -40.64 2.49
C ARG A 190 17.22 -39.82 1.78
N ASP A 191 17.69 -38.91 0.92
CA ASP A 191 16.87 -38.03 0.10
C ASP A 191 16.74 -38.62 -1.30
N SER A 192 15.51 -38.98 -1.68
CA SER A 192 15.19 -39.76 -2.89
C SER A 192 14.26 -38.99 -3.81
N TYR A 193 14.70 -38.73 -5.05
CA TYR A 193 13.95 -37.98 -6.06
C TYR A 193 13.73 -38.79 -7.33
N VAL A 194 12.46 -38.99 -7.73
CA VAL A 194 12.08 -39.63 -9.00
C VAL A 194 11.92 -38.54 -10.06
N PRO A 195 12.71 -38.56 -11.15
CA PRO A 195 12.60 -37.56 -12.22
C PRO A 195 11.18 -37.48 -12.80
N GLY A 196 10.62 -36.28 -12.81
CA GLY A 196 9.26 -36.02 -13.30
C GLY A 196 8.20 -35.82 -12.22
N THR A 197 8.50 -36.04 -10.93
CA THR A 197 7.58 -35.67 -9.83
C THR A 197 7.89 -34.28 -9.26
N GLY A 198 6.93 -33.65 -8.57
CA GLY A 198 7.16 -32.48 -7.72
C GLY A 198 7.45 -32.84 -6.26
N ALA A 199 7.96 -34.03 -5.97
CA ALA A 199 8.06 -34.54 -4.60
C ALA A 199 9.42 -35.20 -4.29
N LEU A 200 9.99 -34.86 -3.14
CA LEU A 200 11.23 -35.38 -2.59
C LEU A 200 10.92 -36.23 -1.34
N ARG A 201 11.30 -37.51 -1.35
CA ARG A 201 11.13 -38.40 -0.19
C ARG A 201 12.38 -38.42 0.67
N THR A 202 12.24 -38.26 1.98
CA THR A 202 13.35 -38.25 2.94
C THR A 202 13.13 -39.29 4.04
N THR A 203 14.00 -40.30 4.09
CA THR A 203 14.03 -41.31 5.17
C THR A 203 15.14 -40.98 6.17
N LEU A 204 14.83 -41.11 7.46
CA LEU A 204 15.74 -40.90 8.59
C LEU A 204 15.89 -42.20 9.39
N GLU A 205 17.09 -42.77 9.36
CA GLU A 205 17.49 -44.02 10.03
C GLU A 205 18.43 -43.66 11.19
N LEU A 206 17.93 -43.71 12.43
CA LEU A 206 18.63 -43.29 13.65
C LEU A 206 18.99 -44.50 14.52
N THR A 207 20.29 -44.76 14.69
CA THR A 207 20.85 -45.81 15.55
C THR A 207 21.34 -45.23 16.87
N ASN A 208 20.99 -45.84 18.00
CA ASN A 208 21.65 -45.62 19.28
C ASN A 208 22.88 -46.55 19.37
N ASN A 209 24.07 -45.96 19.38
CA ASN A 209 25.36 -46.67 19.33
C ASN A 209 25.78 -47.26 20.70
N ALA A 210 25.01 -47.05 21.77
CA ALA A 210 25.25 -47.72 23.05
C ALA A 210 25.08 -49.25 22.93
N ALA A 211 25.71 -50.01 23.83
CA ALA A 211 25.67 -51.48 23.79
C ALA A 211 24.24 -52.04 23.91
N SER A 212 24.00 -53.16 23.23
CA SER A 212 22.71 -53.88 23.24
C SER A 212 22.20 -54.11 24.67
N GLY A 213 21.03 -53.55 25.00
CA GLY A 213 20.43 -53.65 26.33
C GLY A 213 20.76 -52.49 27.29
N ALA A 214 21.50 -51.47 26.85
CA ALA A 214 21.60 -50.21 27.60
C ALA A 214 20.22 -49.49 27.67
N PRO A 215 19.94 -48.71 28.73
CA PRO A 215 18.65 -48.06 28.93
C PRO A 215 18.19 -47.20 27.74
N ALA A 216 16.90 -47.25 27.44
CA ALA A 216 16.32 -46.48 26.35
C ALA A 216 16.42 -44.97 26.61
N THR A 217 16.96 -44.27 25.62
CA THR A 217 17.22 -42.82 25.68
C THR A 217 16.14 -42.08 24.91
N ALA A 218 15.50 -41.10 25.56
CA ALA A 218 14.49 -40.25 24.94
C ALA A 218 15.12 -39.32 23.90
N VAL A 219 14.59 -39.36 22.66
CA VAL A 219 15.01 -38.51 21.55
C VAL A 219 13.82 -37.86 20.87
N ARG A 220 14.03 -36.64 20.38
CA ARG A 220 13.06 -35.89 19.57
C ARG A 220 13.72 -35.52 18.25
N LEU A 221 13.36 -36.21 17.16
CA LEU A 221 13.78 -35.83 15.81
C LEU A 221 12.86 -34.73 15.29
N TYR A 222 13.39 -33.67 14.68
CA TYR A 222 12.62 -32.66 13.96
C TYR A 222 13.01 -32.62 12.48
N ARG A 223 12.03 -32.28 11.63
CA ARG A 223 12.25 -31.79 10.27
C ARG A 223 11.41 -30.55 10.08
N ALA A 224 12.01 -29.44 9.67
CA ALA A 224 11.31 -28.16 9.49
C ALA A 224 11.91 -27.34 8.35
N GLY A 225 11.15 -26.36 7.89
CA GLY A 225 11.59 -25.28 7.01
C GLY A 225 10.66 -24.07 7.10
N ASP A 226 11.03 -22.99 6.41
CA ASP A 226 10.13 -21.86 6.14
C ASP A 226 8.89 -22.24 5.29
N CYS A 227 8.03 -21.25 5.06
CA CYS A 227 6.93 -21.27 4.10
C CYS A 227 7.17 -20.32 2.90
N TYR A 228 8.42 -20.08 2.52
CA TYR A 228 8.87 -19.14 1.49
C TYR A 228 8.68 -19.74 0.09
N LEU A 229 7.43 -19.67 -0.36
CA LEU A 229 6.99 -20.17 -1.66
C LEU A 229 7.46 -19.21 -2.77
N GLY A 230 8.51 -19.63 -3.48
CA GLY A 230 9.42 -18.78 -4.25
C GLY A 230 8.80 -17.95 -5.39
N ASP A 231 9.53 -16.91 -5.79
CA ASP A 231 9.12 -15.81 -6.67
C ASP A 231 8.17 -16.14 -7.82
N GLY A 232 6.94 -15.61 -7.75
CA GLY A 232 6.27 -15.08 -8.94
C GLY A 232 7.00 -13.82 -9.46
N PRO A 233 6.70 -13.34 -10.69
CA PRO A 233 7.50 -12.33 -11.42
C PRO A 233 7.50 -10.90 -10.84
N SER A 234 7.14 -10.70 -9.57
CA SER A 234 6.99 -9.41 -8.89
C SER A 234 7.79 -9.24 -7.59
N GLY A 235 8.48 -10.28 -7.10
CA GLY A 235 9.49 -10.13 -6.03
C GLY A 235 8.95 -9.76 -4.63
N GLN A 236 7.76 -10.25 -4.26
CA GLN A 236 7.12 -9.99 -2.96
C GLN A 236 6.62 -11.31 -2.35
N TYR A 237 7.01 -11.56 -1.09
CA TYR A 237 7.13 -12.90 -0.52
C TYR A 237 6.18 -13.20 0.64
N ASP A 238 6.17 -14.47 1.05
CA ASP A 238 5.88 -14.92 2.43
C ASP A 238 4.41 -14.77 2.91
N PHE A 239 3.49 -14.78 1.96
CA PHE A 239 2.05 -14.80 2.23
C PHE A 239 1.45 -16.16 1.88
N GLY A 240 1.16 -16.95 2.91
CA GLY A 240 0.54 -18.26 2.77
C GLY A 240 -0.35 -18.64 3.95
N THR A 241 -1.24 -19.60 3.71
CA THR A 241 -2.01 -20.31 4.73
C THR A 241 -1.42 -21.69 4.91
N GLY A 242 -1.35 -22.21 6.14
CA GLY A 242 -1.00 -23.61 6.33
C GLY A 242 -2.17 -24.57 6.08
N ALA A 243 -1.89 -25.86 6.07
CA ALA A 243 -2.89 -26.89 6.38
C ALA A 243 -2.27 -28.01 7.23
N MET A 244 -3.07 -28.68 8.07
CA MET A 244 -2.64 -29.85 8.85
C MET A 244 -3.69 -30.96 8.84
N SER A 245 -3.28 -32.18 8.49
CA SER A 245 -4.08 -33.40 8.57
C SER A 245 -3.74 -34.21 9.83
N ALA A 246 -3.99 -35.53 9.85
CA ALA A 246 -3.46 -36.40 10.91
C ALA A 246 -1.92 -36.53 10.80
N ASP A 247 -1.44 -36.64 9.57
CA ASP A 247 -0.12 -37.10 9.14
C ASP A 247 0.76 -36.01 8.49
N SER A 248 0.17 -34.90 8.03
CA SER A 248 0.90 -33.83 7.32
C SER A 248 0.78 -32.47 7.99
N VAL A 249 1.77 -31.61 7.71
CA VAL A 249 1.67 -30.15 7.76
C VAL A 249 2.15 -29.58 6.43
N SER A 250 1.51 -28.52 5.95
CA SER A 250 1.91 -27.83 4.73
C SER A 250 1.86 -26.31 4.88
N CYS A 251 2.68 -25.65 4.09
CA CYS A 251 2.59 -24.24 3.72
C CYS A 251 1.92 -24.16 2.34
N VAL A 252 0.91 -23.31 2.15
CA VAL A 252 0.21 -23.12 0.88
C VAL A 252 0.20 -21.62 0.56
N SER A 253 0.62 -21.22 -0.65
CA SER A 253 0.74 -19.80 -1.01
C SER A 253 -0.64 -19.16 -1.03
N GLN A 254 -0.71 -17.82 -0.92
CA GLN A 254 -1.96 -17.12 -1.21
C GLN A 254 -2.47 -17.56 -2.58
N GLY A 255 -3.65 -18.19 -2.58
CA GLY A 255 -4.30 -18.72 -3.77
C GLY A 255 -3.95 -20.15 -4.19
N GLY A 256 -3.14 -20.90 -3.43
CA GLY A 256 -2.92 -22.33 -3.67
C GLY A 256 -1.97 -22.71 -4.80
N ALA A 257 -1.46 -21.73 -5.56
CA ALA A 257 -0.60 -21.96 -6.73
C ALA A 257 0.73 -22.66 -6.41
N GLN A 258 1.21 -22.56 -5.17
CA GLN A 258 2.36 -23.30 -4.66
C GLN A 258 2.03 -23.90 -3.30
N THR A 259 2.60 -25.08 -3.00
CA THR A 259 2.47 -25.75 -1.70
C THR A 259 3.80 -26.39 -1.36
N ILE A 260 4.25 -26.33 -0.11
CA ILE A 260 5.28 -27.23 0.44
C ILE A 260 4.62 -28.04 1.55
N GLY A 261 4.42 -29.33 1.32
CA GLY A 261 3.81 -30.26 2.28
C GLY A 261 4.82 -31.24 2.86
N TRP A 262 5.00 -31.23 4.17
CA TRP A 262 5.68 -32.27 4.95
C TRP A 262 4.65 -33.35 5.32
N ILE A 263 4.68 -34.47 4.61
CA ILE A 263 3.73 -35.59 4.78
C ILE A 263 4.47 -36.76 5.45
N ALA A 264 4.13 -37.10 6.70
CA ALA A 264 4.81 -38.16 7.45
C ALA A 264 4.36 -39.56 7.00
N GLU A 265 5.33 -40.46 6.77
CA GLU A 265 5.07 -41.87 6.44
C GLU A 265 4.68 -42.71 7.68
N SER A 266 4.89 -42.15 8.89
CA SER A 266 4.43 -42.75 10.14
C SER A 266 4.04 -41.68 11.15
N THR A 267 2.86 -41.88 11.75
CA THR A 267 2.29 -41.05 12.81
C THR A 267 2.72 -41.48 14.22
N THR A 268 3.51 -42.57 14.36
CA THR A 268 3.93 -43.08 15.67
C THR A 268 4.91 -42.13 16.35
N GLY A 269 4.47 -41.49 17.44
CA GLY A 269 5.21 -40.44 18.14
C GLY A 269 5.23 -39.09 17.42
N LEU A 270 4.44 -38.92 16.36
CA LEU A 270 4.42 -37.70 15.55
C LEU A 270 3.68 -36.56 16.25
N THR A 271 4.34 -35.41 16.26
CA THR A 271 3.78 -34.08 16.51
C THR A 271 4.16 -33.15 15.36
N LYS A 272 3.47 -32.02 15.21
CA LYS A 272 3.65 -31.09 14.09
C LYS A 272 3.19 -29.68 14.44
N GLN A 273 3.66 -28.70 13.70
CA GLN A 273 3.40 -27.28 13.96
C GLN A 273 3.33 -26.47 12.65
N HIS A 274 2.38 -25.53 12.57
CA HIS A 274 2.39 -24.43 11.59
C HIS A 274 2.22 -23.11 12.36
N ASP A 275 3.27 -22.30 12.38
CA ASP A 275 3.41 -21.13 13.26
C ASP A 275 4.28 -20.07 12.55
N ASN A 276 4.35 -18.85 13.07
CA ASN A 276 5.28 -17.84 12.54
C ASN A 276 6.71 -18.40 12.51
N TYR A 277 7.48 -18.05 11.48
CA TYR A 277 8.83 -18.57 11.21
C TYR A 277 9.71 -18.56 12.46
N ARG A 278 9.88 -17.36 13.05
CA ARG A 278 10.66 -17.16 14.26
C ARG A 278 10.07 -17.88 15.48
N THR A 279 8.76 -18.08 15.55
CA THR A 279 8.13 -18.87 16.63
C THR A 279 8.46 -20.36 16.52
N LEU A 280 8.40 -20.97 15.33
CA LEU A 280 8.68 -22.40 15.16
C LEU A 280 10.14 -22.73 15.49
N TRP A 281 11.11 -21.96 14.96
CA TRP A 281 12.52 -22.20 15.28
C TRP A 281 12.84 -21.94 16.75
N ASN A 282 12.22 -20.92 17.38
CA ASN A 282 12.32 -20.72 18.83
C ASN A 282 11.93 -21.97 19.63
N ARG A 283 10.88 -22.69 19.24
CA ARG A 283 10.44 -23.95 19.89
C ARG A 283 11.46 -25.07 19.75
N ILE A 284 12.09 -25.21 18.57
CA ILE A 284 13.18 -26.17 18.34
C ILE A 284 14.37 -25.85 19.26
N GLY A 285 14.77 -24.58 19.34
CA GLY A 285 15.84 -24.11 20.24
C GLY A 285 15.54 -24.27 21.74
N ASP A 286 14.27 -24.11 22.13
CA ASP A 286 13.78 -24.38 23.49
C ASP A 286 13.53 -25.87 23.75
N ARG A 287 13.85 -26.74 22.78
CA ARG A 287 13.72 -28.20 22.85
C ARG A 287 12.27 -28.66 23.07
N GLN A 288 11.30 -27.82 22.71
CA GLN A 288 9.88 -28.03 22.98
C GLN A 288 9.25 -29.07 22.04
N THR A 289 8.28 -29.81 22.58
CA THR A 289 7.35 -30.62 21.79
C THR A 289 6.55 -29.71 20.85
N PHE A 290 6.33 -30.11 19.60
CA PHE A 290 5.37 -29.39 18.76
C PHE A 290 3.94 -29.61 19.30
N THR A 291 3.16 -28.54 19.40
CA THR A 291 1.91 -28.55 20.18
C THR A 291 0.69 -28.95 19.36
N GLY A 292 0.86 -29.31 18.07
CA GLY A 292 -0.26 -29.49 17.14
C GLY A 292 -1.01 -28.19 16.85
N ALA A 293 -0.41 -27.03 17.17
CA ALA A 293 -1.07 -25.75 17.07
C ALA A 293 -0.98 -25.20 15.64
N PHE A 294 -2.07 -24.59 15.21
CA PHE A 294 -2.27 -24.06 13.86
C PHE A 294 -2.58 -22.57 13.95
N SER A 295 -1.63 -21.73 13.57
CA SER A 295 -1.91 -20.29 13.40
C SER A 295 -2.50 -20.04 12.00
N ALA A 296 -3.76 -19.63 11.96
CA ALA A 296 -4.49 -19.18 10.77
C ALA A 296 -4.68 -17.65 10.74
N ALA A 297 -4.08 -16.92 11.69
CA ALA A 297 -4.56 -15.61 12.15
C ALA A 297 -3.69 -14.42 11.69
N SER A 298 -2.73 -14.64 10.79
CA SER A 298 -1.82 -13.62 10.26
C SER A 298 -1.33 -14.02 8.86
N VAL A 299 -0.80 -13.05 8.11
CA VAL A 299 -0.24 -13.26 6.76
C VAL A 299 1.11 -12.55 6.65
N SER A 300 2.16 -13.23 7.10
CA SER A 300 3.59 -12.91 6.88
C SER A 300 4.45 -13.93 7.64
N ASP A 301 5.55 -14.40 7.06
CA ASP A 301 6.68 -15.04 7.77
C ASP A 301 6.26 -16.31 8.54
N PHE A 302 6.13 -17.44 7.85
CA PHE A 302 5.69 -18.72 8.44
C PHE A 302 6.75 -19.84 8.32
N ALA A 303 6.63 -20.85 9.19
CA ALA A 303 7.35 -22.12 9.09
C ALA A 303 6.42 -23.31 9.36
N ALA A 304 6.80 -24.46 8.82
CA ALA A 304 6.16 -25.74 9.07
C ALA A 304 7.18 -26.80 9.49
N GLY A 305 6.74 -27.78 10.28
CA GLY A 305 7.60 -28.90 10.66
C GLY A 305 6.90 -30.08 11.32
N LEU A 306 7.56 -31.23 11.20
CA LEU A 306 7.25 -32.50 11.85
C LEU A 306 8.25 -32.75 12.98
N ALA A 307 7.81 -33.41 14.05
CA ALA A 307 8.69 -33.88 15.11
C ALA A 307 8.25 -35.26 15.65
N TRP A 308 9.19 -36.19 15.79
CA TRP A 308 8.93 -37.54 16.31
C TRP A 308 9.57 -37.73 17.68
N ASP A 309 8.74 -37.92 18.70
CA ASP A 309 9.17 -38.32 20.04
C ASP A 309 9.31 -39.84 20.12
N ARG A 310 10.50 -40.30 20.50
CA ARG A 310 10.87 -41.72 20.56
C ARG A 310 11.74 -41.99 21.79
N SER A 311 11.76 -43.25 22.22
CA SER A 311 12.74 -43.75 23.19
C SER A 311 13.48 -44.91 22.52
N VAL A 312 14.81 -44.87 22.50
CA VAL A 312 15.63 -45.77 21.69
C VAL A 312 16.63 -46.50 22.59
N ALA A 313 16.52 -47.82 22.70
CA ALA A 313 17.42 -48.68 23.47
C ALA A 313 18.83 -48.72 22.87
N GLY A 314 19.84 -49.07 23.68
CA GLY A 314 21.18 -49.30 23.15
C GLY A 314 21.16 -50.42 22.10
N GLY A 315 21.75 -50.17 20.92
CA GLY A 315 21.75 -51.07 19.77
C GLY A 315 20.46 -51.03 18.92
N GLU A 316 19.43 -50.31 19.35
CA GLU A 316 18.21 -50.13 18.55
C GLU A 316 18.45 -49.12 17.42
N THR A 317 17.87 -49.42 16.25
CA THR A 317 17.76 -48.47 15.14
C THR A 317 16.29 -48.22 14.85
N ILE A 318 15.88 -46.95 14.85
CA ILE A 318 14.54 -46.52 14.48
C ILE A 318 14.56 -45.89 13.10
N ILE A 319 13.47 -46.03 12.36
CA ILE A 319 13.27 -45.37 11.07
C ILE A 319 12.02 -44.49 11.17
N VAL A 320 12.11 -43.27 10.63
CA VAL A 320 10.97 -42.40 10.30
C VAL A 320 11.13 -41.87 8.88
N GLY A 321 10.03 -41.60 8.19
CA GLY A 321 10.04 -41.10 6.82
C GLY A 321 9.06 -39.96 6.64
N HIS A 322 9.33 -39.08 5.69
CA HIS A 322 8.37 -38.10 5.20
C HIS A 322 8.62 -37.78 3.73
N THR A 323 7.61 -37.24 3.06
CA THR A 323 7.74 -36.63 1.74
C THR A 323 7.59 -35.12 1.86
N LEU A 324 8.45 -34.38 1.16
CA LEU A 324 8.28 -32.97 0.82
C LEU A 324 7.60 -32.89 -0.55
N SER A 325 6.36 -32.43 -0.59
CA SER A 325 5.57 -32.25 -1.82
C SER A 325 5.50 -30.77 -2.19
N PHE A 326 5.97 -30.41 -3.39
CA PHE A 326 6.07 -29.02 -3.91
C PHE A 326 4.93 -28.63 -4.88
N ASP A 327 4.01 -29.57 -5.12
CA ASP A 327 2.86 -29.47 -6.03
C ASP A 327 1.53 -29.93 -5.36
N GLY A 328 1.56 -30.25 -4.07
CA GLY A 328 0.41 -30.76 -3.31
C GLY A 328 0.08 -32.23 -3.58
N THR A 329 0.82 -32.94 -4.44
CA THR A 329 0.56 -34.35 -4.72
C THR A 329 0.92 -35.22 -3.52
N THR A 330 0.00 -36.12 -3.15
CA THR A 330 0.24 -37.17 -2.17
C THR A 330 0.93 -38.34 -2.87
N VAL A 331 2.27 -38.39 -2.80
CA VAL A 331 3.00 -39.61 -3.20
C VAL A 331 2.61 -40.70 -2.22
N THR A 332 1.77 -41.65 -2.67
CA THR A 332 1.43 -42.83 -1.88
C THR A 332 2.74 -43.58 -1.58
N PRO A 333 3.08 -43.87 -0.31
CA PRO A 333 4.32 -44.58 0.01
C PRO A 333 4.37 -45.89 -0.78
N PRO A 334 5.48 -46.20 -1.49
CA PRO A 334 5.62 -47.49 -2.15
C PRO A 334 5.53 -48.55 -1.05
N THR A 335 4.58 -49.47 -1.18
CA THR A 335 4.19 -50.40 -0.12
C THR A 335 5.42 -51.13 0.37
N THR A 336 5.83 -50.86 1.62
CA THR A 336 6.97 -51.53 2.26
C THR A 336 6.62 -52.99 2.49
N THR A 337 6.80 -53.77 1.42
CA THR A 337 6.82 -55.21 1.45
C THR A 337 7.99 -55.57 2.35
N THR A 338 7.70 -55.92 3.59
CA THR A 338 8.72 -56.20 4.60
C THR A 338 9.52 -57.43 4.15
N SER A 339 10.66 -57.18 3.50
CA SER A 339 11.59 -58.20 3.02
C SER A 339 12.38 -58.78 4.19
N THR A 340 11.67 -59.29 5.19
CA THR A 340 12.22 -60.10 6.27
C THR A 340 12.81 -61.35 5.65
N THR A 341 14.13 -61.37 5.46
CA THR A 341 14.84 -62.54 4.94
C THR A 341 14.93 -63.58 6.06
N SER A 342 13.82 -64.30 6.27
CA SER A 342 13.70 -65.40 7.22
C SER A 342 13.04 -66.61 6.54
N THR A 343 13.83 -67.67 6.40
CA THR A 343 13.48 -68.94 5.74
C THR A 343 12.21 -69.59 6.31
N THR A 344 11.36 -70.20 5.45
CA THR A 344 10.81 -71.59 5.57
C THR A 344 9.38 -71.78 4.99
N SER A 345 9.31 -72.41 3.82
CA SER A 345 8.28 -73.34 3.25
C SER A 345 6.75 -73.06 3.22
N THR A 346 6.09 -73.88 2.38
CA THR A 346 4.72 -74.44 2.48
C THR A 346 3.48 -73.71 1.91
N THR A 347 3.32 -73.81 0.58
CA THR A 347 2.16 -74.36 -0.18
C THR A 347 0.71 -73.77 -0.08
N SER A 348 0.07 -73.64 -1.26
CA SER A 348 -1.39 -73.67 -1.56
C SER A 348 -2.26 -72.44 -1.18
N THR A 349 -3.44 -72.13 -1.76
CA THR A 349 -4.25 -72.75 -2.85
C THR A 349 -5.01 -71.68 -3.67
N THR A 350 -5.40 -72.01 -4.90
CA THR A 350 -6.38 -71.32 -5.78
C THR A 350 -7.77 -71.13 -5.16
N SER A 351 -8.51 -70.04 -5.48
CA SER A 351 -9.93 -70.01 -5.97
C SER A 351 -10.70 -68.69 -5.71
N THR A 352 -11.93 -68.44 -6.21
CA THR A 352 -12.44 -68.29 -7.61
C THR A 352 -13.82 -67.57 -7.56
N THR A 353 -14.20 -66.79 -8.60
CA THR A 353 -15.62 -66.41 -8.95
C THR A 353 -16.39 -65.48 -7.97
N SER A 354 -17.55 -64.86 -8.30
CA SER A 354 -18.38 -64.84 -9.54
C SER A 354 -19.22 -63.56 -9.75
N THR A 355 -19.21 -63.12 -11.01
CA THR A 355 -20.25 -62.45 -11.84
C THR A 355 -21.74 -62.48 -11.47
N THR A 356 -22.43 -61.36 -11.77
CA THR A 356 -23.65 -61.22 -12.65
C THR A 356 -23.83 -59.70 -12.95
N SER A 357 -24.01 -59.14 -14.17
CA SER A 357 -25.00 -59.32 -15.25
C SER A 357 -26.46 -59.00 -14.82
N SER A 358 -27.29 -58.23 -15.54
CA SER A 358 -27.18 -57.47 -16.81
C SER A 358 -28.22 -56.30 -16.77
N SER A 359 -28.67 -55.55 -17.79
CA SER A 359 -28.87 -55.76 -19.24
C SER A 359 -28.94 -54.42 -20.02
N SER A 360 -28.94 -54.48 -21.35
CA SER A 360 -29.04 -53.35 -22.29
C SER A 360 -30.47 -53.06 -22.81
N THR A 361 -30.71 -51.86 -23.35
CA THR A 361 -31.46 -51.62 -24.62
C THR A 361 -31.02 -50.26 -25.18
N SER A 362 -31.00 -50.09 -26.51
CA SER A 362 -30.27 -49.03 -27.20
C SER A 362 -31.14 -48.05 -27.99
N THR A 363 -30.59 -46.84 -28.16
CA THR A 363 -30.79 -45.91 -29.30
C THR A 363 -32.20 -45.52 -29.72
N THR A 364 -32.49 -44.22 -29.59
CA THR A 364 -32.94 -43.42 -30.75
C THR A 364 -31.94 -42.29 -30.93
N SER A 365 -31.34 -42.19 -32.12
CA SER A 365 -30.32 -41.20 -32.42
C SER A 365 -30.95 -39.94 -33.02
N THR A 366 -31.24 -38.93 -32.19
CA THR A 366 -31.13 -37.54 -32.66
C THR A 366 -29.66 -37.22 -32.92
N SER A 367 -29.40 -36.36 -33.90
CA SER A 367 -28.08 -36.12 -34.48
C SER A 367 -27.02 -35.77 -33.44
N SER A 368 -26.01 -36.65 -33.31
CA SER A 368 -24.76 -36.37 -32.61
C SER A 368 -23.86 -35.45 -33.44
N THR A 369 -24.33 -34.23 -33.73
CA THR A 369 -23.43 -33.11 -33.56
C THR A 369 -23.18 -32.97 -32.07
N SER A 370 -22.00 -33.36 -31.61
CA SER A 370 -21.41 -32.73 -30.43
C SER A 370 -21.00 -31.31 -30.81
N THR A 371 -21.99 -30.46 -31.12
CA THR A 371 -21.83 -29.01 -31.06
C THR A 371 -21.33 -28.72 -29.65
N ALA A 372 -20.19 -28.03 -29.56
CA ALA A 372 -19.69 -27.55 -28.29
C ALA A 372 -20.80 -26.70 -27.61
N PRO A 373 -20.80 -26.60 -26.27
CA PRO A 373 -21.71 -25.69 -25.58
C PRO A 373 -21.62 -24.30 -26.20
N ASP A 374 -22.76 -23.64 -26.34
CA ASP A 374 -22.81 -22.31 -26.94
C ASP A 374 -22.26 -21.27 -25.97
N MET A 375 -20.93 -21.10 -26.00
CA MET A 375 -20.19 -20.19 -25.13
C MET A 375 -20.19 -18.73 -25.64
N ASN A 376 -21.02 -18.41 -26.63
CA ASN A 376 -21.29 -17.02 -27.00
C ASN A 376 -22.11 -16.34 -25.90
N ASP A 377 -21.93 -15.03 -25.78
CA ASP A 377 -22.83 -14.10 -25.09
C ASP A 377 -23.64 -13.41 -26.20
N SER A 378 -24.94 -13.72 -26.30
CA SER A 378 -25.78 -13.28 -27.42
C SER A 378 -26.28 -11.84 -27.31
N ASP A 379 -26.37 -11.30 -26.10
CA ASP A 379 -26.96 -9.97 -25.89
C ASP A 379 -25.99 -8.95 -25.28
N GLY A 380 -24.94 -9.37 -24.59
CA GLY A 380 -23.87 -8.52 -24.07
C GLY A 380 -23.92 -8.22 -22.57
N ASP A 381 -24.41 -9.14 -21.73
CA ASP A 381 -24.32 -9.01 -20.27
C ASP A 381 -23.05 -9.63 -19.66
N GLY A 382 -22.31 -10.44 -20.43
CA GLY A 382 -21.12 -11.18 -20.02
C GLY A 382 -21.36 -12.64 -19.65
N LEU A 383 -22.60 -13.16 -19.68
CA LEU A 383 -22.95 -14.55 -19.42
C LEU A 383 -22.99 -15.35 -20.74
N PRO A 384 -22.47 -16.59 -20.78
CA PRO A 384 -22.64 -17.46 -21.95
C PRO A 384 -24.04 -18.07 -22.03
N ASN A 385 -24.58 -18.14 -23.25
CA ASN A 385 -25.84 -18.82 -23.58
C ASN A 385 -25.93 -20.24 -22.97
N ALA A 386 -24.80 -20.95 -22.87
CA ALA A 386 -24.70 -22.27 -22.29
C ALA A 386 -24.81 -22.33 -20.75
N TRP A 387 -24.48 -21.27 -20.02
CA TRP A 387 -24.74 -21.18 -18.57
C TRP A 387 -26.23 -20.96 -18.32
N GLU A 388 -26.86 -20.12 -19.14
CA GLU A 388 -28.28 -19.75 -19.02
C GLU A 388 -29.24 -20.85 -19.48
N THR A 389 -28.85 -21.64 -20.49
CA THR A 389 -29.60 -22.84 -20.91
C THR A 389 -29.20 -24.09 -20.11
N GLY A 390 -28.27 -23.98 -19.15
CA GLY A 390 -27.80 -25.11 -18.34
C GLY A 390 -27.04 -26.20 -19.12
N THR A 391 -26.57 -25.89 -20.33
CA THR A 391 -25.95 -26.83 -21.27
C THR A 391 -24.42 -26.89 -21.19
N ALA A 392 -23.76 -26.01 -20.42
CA ALA A 392 -22.31 -25.86 -20.35
C ALA A 392 -21.50 -27.07 -19.82
N GLY A 393 -22.16 -28.05 -19.18
CA GLY A 393 -21.51 -29.26 -18.69
C GLY A 393 -21.10 -29.20 -17.22
N ALA A 394 -20.33 -30.20 -16.78
CA ALA A 394 -20.02 -30.40 -15.36
C ALA A 394 -18.92 -29.46 -14.86
N GLY A 395 -19.25 -28.61 -13.89
CA GLY A 395 -18.31 -27.67 -13.23
C GLY A 395 -18.54 -26.20 -13.59
N GLU A 396 -19.32 -25.92 -14.62
CA GLU A 396 -19.72 -24.57 -15.01
C GLU A 396 -21.06 -24.15 -14.37
N PRO A 397 -21.35 -22.84 -14.22
CA PRO A 397 -22.63 -22.34 -13.72
C PRO A 397 -23.83 -22.83 -14.53
N ASN A 398 -24.95 -23.06 -13.85
CA ASN A 398 -26.26 -23.26 -14.45
C ASN A 398 -27.25 -22.23 -13.87
N LEU A 399 -27.75 -21.35 -14.74
CA LEU A 399 -28.62 -20.22 -14.40
C LEU A 399 -30.06 -20.40 -14.90
N GLU A 400 -30.33 -21.44 -15.70
CA GLU A 400 -31.68 -21.83 -16.15
C GLU A 400 -32.69 -21.93 -14.99
N PRO A 401 -32.36 -22.54 -13.81
CA PRO A 401 -33.32 -22.64 -12.72
C PRO A 401 -33.73 -21.27 -12.16
N TYR A 402 -32.84 -20.29 -12.21
CA TYR A 402 -33.06 -18.93 -11.74
C TYR A 402 -33.89 -18.10 -12.73
N GLY A 403 -33.93 -18.50 -14.01
CA GLY A 403 -34.74 -17.90 -15.05
C GLY A 403 -33.97 -17.00 -16.03
N ALA A 404 -32.68 -17.27 -16.23
CA ALA A 404 -31.84 -16.62 -17.22
C ALA A 404 -32.28 -16.90 -18.67
N LYS A 405 -31.85 -16.05 -19.62
CA LYS A 405 -32.32 -16.02 -21.01
C LYS A 405 -31.27 -15.44 -21.97
N PRO A 406 -30.74 -16.25 -22.91
CA PRO A 406 -29.80 -15.83 -23.97
C PRO A 406 -30.30 -14.77 -24.97
N ASP A 407 -31.41 -14.10 -24.70
CA ASP A 407 -31.98 -13.01 -25.50
C ASP A 407 -32.38 -11.77 -24.67
N ALA A 408 -32.06 -11.71 -23.37
CA ALA A 408 -32.65 -10.72 -22.46
C ALA A 408 -31.90 -10.38 -21.14
N LYS A 409 -30.60 -10.07 -21.16
CA LYS A 409 -29.77 -9.42 -20.12
C LYS A 409 -30.11 -9.79 -18.68
N ASP A 410 -29.36 -10.71 -18.10
CA ASP A 410 -29.50 -11.13 -16.72
C ASP A 410 -28.39 -10.59 -15.80
N LEU A 411 -28.77 -9.94 -14.70
CA LEU A 411 -27.88 -9.55 -13.61
C LEU A 411 -28.27 -10.29 -12.34
N PHE A 412 -27.28 -10.74 -11.57
CA PHE A 412 -27.49 -11.52 -10.36
C PHE A 412 -26.91 -10.84 -9.12
N LEU A 413 -27.70 -10.77 -8.05
CA LEU A 413 -27.30 -10.17 -6.76
C LEU A 413 -27.66 -11.11 -5.61
N HIS A 414 -26.69 -11.41 -4.75
CA HIS A 414 -26.86 -12.26 -3.57
C HIS A 414 -26.76 -11.43 -2.30
N VAL A 415 -27.76 -11.56 -1.41
CA VAL A 415 -27.78 -10.81 -0.16
C VAL A 415 -27.06 -11.57 0.95
N GLY A 416 -26.07 -10.92 1.56
CA GLY A 416 -25.40 -11.37 2.77
C GLY A 416 -25.98 -10.72 4.03
N PRO A 417 -26.86 -11.38 4.80
CA PRO A 417 -27.38 -10.84 6.04
C PRO A 417 -26.37 -10.93 7.20
N THR A 418 -26.40 -9.95 8.11
CA THR A 418 -25.56 -9.94 9.32
C THR A 418 -26.37 -9.78 10.59
N LYS A 419 -25.73 -10.03 11.73
CA LYS A 419 -26.22 -9.67 13.05
C LYS A 419 -25.11 -9.09 13.92
N THR A 420 -25.50 -8.37 14.97
CA THR A 420 -24.62 -8.10 16.11
C THR A 420 -25.36 -8.48 17.38
N GLY A 421 -25.00 -9.60 17.99
CA GLY A 421 -25.74 -10.20 19.09
C GLY A 421 -27.18 -10.56 18.69
N SER A 422 -28.18 -9.90 19.29
CA SER A 422 -29.60 -10.11 18.97
C SER A 422 -30.13 -9.23 17.82
N THR A 423 -29.38 -8.22 17.37
CA THR A 423 -29.83 -7.31 16.31
C THR A 423 -29.50 -7.89 14.94
N VAL A 424 -30.51 -8.29 14.17
CA VAL A 424 -30.37 -8.88 12.82
C VAL A 424 -30.71 -7.86 11.73
N ARG A 425 -29.94 -7.87 10.63
CA ARG A 425 -30.05 -6.96 9.48
C ARG A 425 -30.29 -7.78 8.21
N MET A 426 -31.35 -7.40 7.49
CA MET A 426 -31.98 -8.15 6.41
C MET A 426 -32.55 -7.17 5.37
N PRO A 427 -32.70 -7.56 4.11
CA PRO A 427 -33.32 -6.74 3.07
C PRO A 427 -34.82 -6.55 3.28
N ASN A 428 -35.34 -5.38 2.89
CA ASN A 428 -36.75 -5.17 2.67
C ASN A 428 -37.13 -5.71 1.28
N ILE A 429 -37.94 -6.78 1.23
CA ILE A 429 -38.32 -7.44 -0.02
C ILE A 429 -39.07 -6.49 -0.99
N ALA A 430 -39.79 -5.48 -0.48
CA ALA A 430 -40.41 -4.46 -1.33
C ALA A 430 -39.36 -3.55 -1.99
N ALA A 431 -38.29 -3.19 -1.26
CA ALA A 431 -37.17 -2.42 -1.79
C ALA A 431 -36.45 -3.20 -2.91
N ILE A 432 -36.18 -4.49 -2.68
CA ILE A 432 -35.61 -5.39 -3.69
C ILE A 432 -36.48 -5.43 -4.95
N THR A 433 -37.79 -5.69 -4.79
CA THR A 433 -38.75 -5.73 -5.91
C THR A 433 -38.79 -4.42 -6.69
N ARG A 434 -38.62 -3.28 -6.01
CA ARG A 434 -38.57 -1.93 -6.61
C ARG A 434 -37.36 -1.76 -7.54
N ILE A 435 -36.18 -2.26 -7.15
CA ILE A 435 -34.97 -2.23 -7.99
C ILE A 435 -35.15 -3.16 -9.20
N GLN A 436 -35.66 -4.37 -8.99
CA GLN A 436 -35.88 -5.32 -10.10
C GLN A 436 -36.80 -4.75 -11.18
N ASN A 437 -37.87 -4.05 -10.79
CA ASN A 437 -38.77 -3.36 -11.72
C ASN A 437 -38.09 -2.21 -12.48
N ALA A 438 -37.14 -1.49 -11.86
CA ALA A 438 -36.38 -0.42 -12.51
C ALA A 438 -35.46 -0.95 -13.62
N PHE A 439 -34.71 -2.02 -13.34
CA PHE A 439 -33.92 -2.72 -14.36
C PHE A 439 -34.82 -3.33 -15.45
N LYS A 440 -35.98 -3.89 -15.07
CA LYS A 440 -36.90 -4.48 -16.04
C LYS A 440 -37.54 -3.47 -16.99
N ALA A 441 -37.73 -2.22 -16.55
CA ALA A 441 -38.13 -1.11 -17.42
C ALA A 441 -37.08 -0.74 -18.49
N ARG A 442 -35.82 -1.16 -18.30
CA ARG A 442 -34.73 -1.06 -19.30
C ARG A 442 -34.50 -2.35 -20.10
N GLY A 443 -35.37 -3.34 -19.94
CA GLY A 443 -35.26 -4.65 -20.59
C GLY A 443 -34.34 -5.64 -19.86
N ILE A 444 -33.70 -5.25 -18.76
CA ILE A 444 -32.74 -6.06 -18.01
C ILE A 444 -33.47 -6.86 -16.92
N ASN A 445 -33.20 -8.16 -16.82
CA ASN A 445 -33.65 -9.00 -15.73
C ASN A 445 -32.68 -8.85 -14.54
N LEU A 446 -33.17 -8.44 -13.37
CA LEU A 446 -32.35 -8.44 -12.14
C LEU A 446 -32.86 -9.53 -11.18
N HIS A 447 -32.03 -10.54 -10.95
CA HIS A 447 -32.29 -11.69 -10.10
C HIS A 447 -31.65 -11.49 -8.72
N VAL A 448 -32.45 -11.11 -7.72
CA VAL A 448 -31.94 -10.84 -6.37
C VAL A 448 -32.34 -11.95 -5.39
N ASP A 449 -31.37 -12.74 -4.93
CA ASP A 449 -31.59 -13.74 -3.89
C ASP A 449 -31.52 -13.08 -2.50
N ALA A 450 -32.70 -12.69 -2.02
CA ALA A 450 -32.95 -12.21 -0.66
C ALA A 450 -33.66 -13.29 0.19
N GLY A 451 -33.41 -14.57 -0.10
CA GLY A 451 -33.98 -15.73 0.61
C GLY A 451 -35.27 -16.29 0.00
N PRO A 452 -35.82 -17.39 0.55
CA PRO A 452 -36.86 -18.20 -0.11
C PRO A 452 -38.17 -17.46 -0.44
N GLY A 453 -38.51 -16.42 0.33
CA GLY A 453 -39.70 -15.58 0.13
C GLY A 453 -39.48 -14.36 -0.77
N SER A 454 -38.27 -14.12 -1.26
CA SER A 454 -37.97 -13.03 -2.18
C SER A 454 -38.44 -13.34 -3.61
N ILE A 455 -38.79 -12.29 -4.36
CA ILE A 455 -39.25 -12.40 -5.75
C ILE A 455 -38.03 -12.61 -6.66
N MET A 456 -38.07 -13.68 -7.44
CA MET A 456 -37.07 -14.00 -8.46
C MET A 456 -37.44 -13.34 -9.79
N ASP A 457 -38.71 -13.48 -10.21
CA ASP A 457 -39.26 -12.82 -11.39
C ASP A 457 -40.47 -11.94 -11.03
N PRO A 458 -40.36 -10.60 -11.09
CA PRO A 458 -41.46 -9.69 -10.84
C PRO A 458 -42.63 -9.78 -11.83
N ALA A 459 -42.42 -10.29 -13.05
CA ALA A 459 -43.47 -10.39 -14.08
C ALA A 459 -44.42 -11.57 -13.84
N THR A 460 -43.95 -12.67 -13.23
CA THR A 460 -44.78 -13.82 -12.84
C THR A 460 -45.06 -13.90 -11.33
N GLY A 461 -44.34 -13.15 -10.50
CA GLY A 461 -44.40 -13.24 -9.04
C GLY A 461 -43.73 -14.51 -8.47
N ARG A 462 -42.96 -15.24 -9.28
CA ARG A 462 -42.25 -16.46 -8.88
C ARG A 462 -41.18 -16.11 -7.83
N THR A 463 -41.22 -16.77 -6.68
CA THR A 463 -40.22 -16.64 -5.62
C THR A 463 -39.04 -17.60 -5.80
N TRP A 464 -37.93 -17.34 -5.10
CA TRP A 464 -36.75 -18.23 -5.09
C TRP A 464 -37.04 -19.60 -4.47
N GLY A 465 -37.85 -19.67 -3.41
CA GLY A 465 -38.20 -20.91 -2.74
C GLY A 465 -36.97 -21.75 -2.36
N ALA A 466 -36.91 -23.00 -2.82
CA ALA A 466 -35.80 -23.92 -2.58
C ALA A 466 -34.52 -23.62 -3.40
N LEU A 467 -34.56 -22.67 -4.35
CA LEU A 467 -33.38 -22.23 -5.12
C LEU A 467 -32.56 -21.16 -4.39
N SER A 468 -33.14 -20.51 -3.38
CA SER A 468 -32.46 -19.52 -2.55
C SER A 468 -31.28 -20.18 -1.83
N LYS A 469 -30.10 -19.55 -1.88
CA LYS A 469 -28.91 -19.97 -1.14
C LYS A 469 -28.51 -18.99 -0.04
N MET A 470 -29.31 -17.94 0.22
CA MET A 470 -29.04 -16.96 1.29
C MET A 470 -28.84 -17.67 2.65
N ALA A 471 -27.64 -17.53 3.21
CA ALA A 471 -27.26 -18.18 4.47
C ALA A 471 -27.86 -17.49 5.70
N ALA A 472 -27.75 -18.16 6.87
CA ALA A 472 -28.17 -17.59 8.14
C ALA A 472 -27.27 -16.40 8.56
N PRO A 473 -27.80 -15.35 9.24
CA PRO A 473 -27.03 -14.15 9.56
C PRO A 473 -25.80 -14.42 10.44
N VAL A 474 -24.62 -14.04 9.96
CA VAL A 474 -23.33 -14.16 10.68
C VAL A 474 -23.12 -12.99 11.64
N GLU A 475 -22.35 -13.19 12.71
CA GLU A 475 -21.91 -12.08 13.56
C GLU A 475 -21.00 -11.13 12.77
N PHE A 476 -21.29 -9.84 12.85
CA PHE A 476 -20.55 -8.76 12.19
C PHE A 476 -20.44 -7.55 13.14
N PRO A 477 -19.34 -6.77 13.11
CA PRO A 477 -19.19 -5.58 13.94
C PRO A 477 -20.36 -4.59 13.78
N ALA A 478 -20.83 -4.00 14.89
CA ALA A 478 -21.84 -2.94 14.85
C ALA A 478 -21.35 -1.70 14.06
N ASN A 479 -20.05 -1.40 14.20
CA ASN A 479 -19.30 -0.55 13.30
C ASN A 479 -18.08 -1.34 12.80
N TRP A 480 -17.90 -1.42 11.47
CA TRP A 480 -16.73 -2.03 10.84
C TRP A 480 -15.82 -0.95 10.23
N ASP A 481 -14.53 -0.97 10.54
CA ASP A 481 -13.58 -0.08 9.86
C ASP A 481 -13.20 -0.68 8.51
N ILE A 482 -13.51 0.04 7.43
CA ILE A 482 -13.30 -0.43 6.05
C ILE A 482 -11.82 -0.74 5.86
N THR A 483 -11.59 -1.98 5.46
CA THR A 483 -10.30 -2.50 5.03
C THR A 483 -10.48 -3.07 3.63
N TYR A 484 -9.45 -2.94 2.79
CA TYR A 484 -9.42 -3.50 1.45
C TYR A 484 -8.29 -4.52 1.39
N SER A 485 -8.57 -5.73 0.91
CA SER A 485 -7.53 -6.75 0.69
C SER A 485 -6.70 -6.42 -0.55
N THR A 486 -7.38 -5.91 -1.58
CA THR A 486 -6.82 -5.31 -2.80
C THR A 486 -7.71 -4.13 -3.24
N PRO A 487 -7.23 -3.20 -4.07
CA PRO A 487 -8.10 -2.25 -4.75
C PRO A 487 -9.10 -3.04 -5.61
N GLY A 488 -10.37 -3.03 -5.24
CA GLY A 488 -11.41 -3.91 -5.81
C GLY A 488 -12.23 -4.67 -4.78
N VAL A 489 -11.62 -5.05 -3.65
CA VAL A 489 -12.15 -6.11 -2.77
C VAL A 489 -12.11 -5.69 -1.30
N PHE A 490 -13.26 -5.76 -0.63
CA PHE A 490 -13.39 -5.46 0.79
C PHE A 490 -12.76 -6.59 1.63
N GLY A 491 -11.75 -6.23 2.42
CA GLY A 491 -10.99 -7.14 3.25
C GLY A 491 -11.58 -7.35 4.65
N GLY A 492 -10.77 -7.95 5.53
CA GLY A 492 -11.08 -8.09 6.95
C GLY A 492 -12.41 -8.80 7.19
N ALA A 493 -13.26 -8.22 8.06
CA ALA A 493 -14.54 -8.80 8.43
C ALA A 493 -15.50 -8.99 7.23
N TYR A 494 -15.45 -8.11 6.22
CA TYR A 494 -16.30 -8.25 5.03
C TYR A 494 -15.94 -9.50 4.23
N ALA A 495 -14.66 -9.71 3.93
CA ALA A 495 -14.18 -10.91 3.25
C ALA A 495 -14.58 -12.19 4.01
N SER A 496 -14.41 -12.20 5.34
CA SER A 496 -14.82 -13.32 6.19
C SER A 496 -16.34 -13.56 6.18
N ALA A 497 -17.15 -12.49 6.10
CA ALA A 497 -18.60 -12.62 5.97
C ALA A 497 -19.00 -13.14 4.58
N LYS A 498 -18.42 -12.58 3.50
CA LYS A 498 -18.65 -13.05 2.11
C LYS A 498 -18.31 -14.52 1.94
N ALA A 499 -17.17 -14.97 2.47
CA ALA A 499 -16.73 -16.37 2.37
C ALA A 499 -17.66 -17.39 3.08
N VAL A 500 -18.52 -16.95 3.99
CA VAL A 500 -19.52 -17.80 4.68
C VAL A 500 -20.92 -17.62 4.08
N LEU A 501 -21.25 -16.41 3.64
CA LEU A 501 -22.59 -16.04 3.17
C LEU A 501 -22.80 -16.34 1.68
N LEU A 502 -21.79 -16.17 0.83
CA LEU A 502 -21.86 -16.39 -0.62
C LEU A 502 -21.26 -17.77 -0.99
N PRO A 503 -22.06 -18.71 -1.51
CA PRO A 503 -21.56 -20.01 -1.95
C PRO A 503 -20.59 -19.91 -3.13
N ALA A 504 -19.57 -20.78 -3.16
CA ALA A 504 -18.56 -20.79 -4.22
C ALA A 504 -19.13 -20.97 -5.64
N GLU A 505 -20.22 -21.74 -5.77
CA GLU A 505 -21.01 -21.93 -7.00
C GLU A 505 -21.57 -20.63 -7.61
N ARG A 506 -21.58 -19.52 -6.86
CA ARG A 506 -22.09 -18.21 -7.31
C ARG A 506 -21.01 -17.15 -7.55
N LEU A 507 -19.74 -17.45 -7.27
CA LEU A 507 -18.64 -16.47 -7.38
C LEU A 507 -18.35 -16.00 -8.82
N LYS A 508 -18.76 -16.75 -9.83
CA LYS A 508 -18.67 -16.39 -11.26
C LYS A 508 -19.77 -15.43 -11.73
N THR A 509 -20.89 -15.34 -11.00
CA THR A 509 -22.16 -14.83 -11.56
C THR A 509 -22.91 -13.83 -10.68
N PHE A 510 -22.83 -13.93 -9.34
CA PHE A 510 -23.55 -13.02 -8.44
C PHE A 510 -22.65 -11.91 -7.88
N HIS A 511 -23.11 -10.66 -8.01
CA HIS A 511 -22.67 -9.58 -7.12
C HIS A 511 -23.10 -9.87 -5.68
N PHE A 512 -22.39 -9.30 -4.70
CA PHE A 512 -22.64 -9.54 -3.28
C PHE A 512 -22.92 -8.25 -2.52
N VAL A 513 -24.07 -8.18 -1.83
CA VAL A 513 -24.44 -7.07 -0.95
C VAL A 513 -24.49 -7.49 0.51
N LEU A 514 -23.59 -6.95 1.33
CA LEU A 514 -23.56 -7.22 2.77
C LEU A 514 -24.41 -6.21 3.55
N TYR A 515 -25.40 -6.70 4.29
CA TYR A 515 -26.28 -5.89 5.14
C TYR A 515 -25.65 -5.70 6.52
N ALA A 516 -24.80 -4.69 6.68
CA ALA A 516 -24.05 -4.37 7.90
C ALA A 516 -24.70 -3.26 8.74
N GLY A 517 -24.17 -2.98 9.93
CA GLY A 517 -24.68 -1.91 10.80
C GLY A 517 -24.21 -0.52 10.38
N ARG A 518 -22.94 -0.23 10.64
CA ARG A 518 -22.23 1.00 10.28
C ARG A 518 -20.81 0.69 9.82
N TYR A 519 -20.14 1.67 9.23
CA TYR A 519 -18.72 1.60 8.94
C TYR A 519 -17.98 2.91 9.25
N ASN A 520 -16.68 2.84 9.54
CA ASN A 520 -15.78 3.98 9.82
C ASN A 520 -16.27 4.99 10.89
N ASN A 521 -17.20 4.59 11.76
CA ASN A 521 -17.97 5.44 12.69
C ASN A 521 -18.80 6.54 11.99
N GLY A 522 -19.15 6.34 10.72
CA GLY A 522 -19.86 7.29 9.87
C GLY A 522 -21.39 7.21 9.93
N TYR A 523 -21.99 7.99 9.04
CA TYR A 523 -23.44 8.13 8.80
C TYR A 523 -23.79 8.03 7.30
N SER A 524 -22.97 7.34 6.50
CA SER A 524 -23.29 7.01 5.10
C SER A 524 -24.18 5.77 5.06
N GLY A 525 -25.08 5.69 4.07
CA GLY A 525 -26.01 4.56 3.90
C GLY A 525 -25.41 3.34 3.19
N GLY A 526 -24.34 3.49 2.43
CA GLY A 526 -23.72 2.40 1.66
C GLY A 526 -22.26 2.67 1.30
N VAL A 527 -21.59 1.64 0.76
CA VAL A 527 -20.29 1.75 0.08
C VAL A 527 -20.05 0.56 -0.86
N ALA A 528 -19.49 0.82 -2.03
CA ALA A 528 -19.06 -0.17 -3.02
C ALA A 528 -17.67 0.12 -3.57
N TRP A 529 -17.11 -0.82 -4.34
CA TRP A 529 -15.99 -0.55 -5.23
C TRP A 529 -16.47 -0.43 -6.69
N MET A 530 -15.68 0.27 -7.50
CA MET A 530 -15.95 0.59 -8.90
C MET A 530 -14.74 0.33 -9.82
N PRO A 531 -14.89 -0.44 -10.91
CA PRO A 531 -15.90 -1.49 -11.10
C PRO A 531 -15.67 -2.67 -10.14
N GLY A 532 -16.67 -3.52 -9.92
CA GLY A 532 -16.48 -4.69 -9.04
C GLY A 532 -17.73 -5.54 -8.79
N SER A 533 -17.61 -6.50 -7.87
CA SER A 533 -18.65 -7.48 -7.50
C SER A 533 -19.15 -7.36 -6.05
N GLU A 534 -18.74 -6.33 -5.32
CA GLU A 534 -18.97 -6.20 -3.87
C GLU A 534 -19.50 -4.83 -3.46
N LEU A 535 -20.54 -4.83 -2.62
CA LEU A 535 -21.14 -3.65 -2.01
C LEU A 535 -21.60 -3.92 -0.56
N LEU A 536 -21.76 -2.86 0.23
CA LEU A 536 -22.23 -2.89 1.61
C LEU A 536 -23.38 -1.90 1.79
N LEU A 537 -24.41 -2.31 2.53
CA LEU A 537 -25.47 -1.44 3.02
C LEU A 537 -25.27 -1.22 4.54
N ALA A 538 -25.21 0.05 4.97
CA ALA A 538 -25.03 0.46 6.36
C ALA A 538 -26.40 0.70 7.03
N HIS A 539 -27.10 -0.40 7.28
CA HIS A 539 -28.51 -0.46 7.64
C HIS A 539 -28.90 0.23 8.98
N ASP A 540 -27.93 0.60 9.83
CA ASP A 540 -28.17 1.35 11.08
C ASP A 540 -27.75 2.85 10.98
N ALA A 541 -27.31 3.30 9.79
CA ALA A 541 -26.83 4.66 9.53
C ALA A 541 -27.86 5.62 8.91
N PHE A 542 -28.96 5.08 8.37
CA PHE A 542 -29.77 5.71 7.34
C PHE A 542 -30.52 6.99 7.68
N SER A 543 -31.04 7.12 8.90
CA SER A 543 -31.86 8.29 9.19
C SER A 543 -30.99 9.54 9.26
N VAL A 544 -31.22 10.44 8.29
CA VAL A 544 -30.65 11.79 8.17
C VAL A 544 -30.86 12.69 9.40
N TRP A 545 -31.57 12.21 10.43
CA TRP A 545 -32.04 12.97 11.59
C TRP A 545 -31.98 12.23 12.95
N GLY A 546 -31.28 11.09 13.13
CA GLY A 546 -31.10 10.55 14.50
C GLY A 546 -30.61 9.12 14.74
N GLY A 547 -30.25 8.35 13.71
CA GLY A 547 -30.06 6.89 13.81
C GLY A 547 -31.36 6.11 13.59
N GLY A 548 -31.31 5.01 12.85
CA GLY A 548 -32.50 4.26 12.44
C GLY A 548 -32.26 3.35 11.24
N ARG A 549 -33.27 2.51 10.93
CA ARG A 549 -33.34 1.68 9.73
C ARG A 549 -33.79 2.51 8.51
N PRO A 550 -33.41 2.16 7.27
CA PRO A 550 -33.95 2.79 6.07
C PRO A 550 -35.45 2.56 5.89
N THR A 551 -36.10 3.47 5.19
CA THR A 551 -37.37 3.20 4.49
C THR A 551 -37.14 2.38 3.22
N GLU A 552 -38.21 1.82 2.64
CA GLU A 552 -38.16 1.09 1.36
C GLU A 552 -37.43 1.86 0.26
N LEU A 553 -37.71 3.17 0.12
CA LEU A 553 -37.15 3.98 -0.94
C LEU A 553 -35.67 4.31 -0.70
N GLU A 554 -35.28 4.60 0.54
CA GLU A 554 -33.88 4.88 0.89
C GLU A 554 -33.00 3.63 0.72
N GLU A 555 -33.52 2.45 1.12
CA GLU A 555 -32.86 1.16 0.88
C GLU A 555 -32.74 0.87 -0.62
N ALA A 556 -33.85 0.96 -1.37
CA ALA A 556 -33.85 0.65 -2.80
C ALA A 556 -32.94 1.59 -3.61
N SER A 557 -32.98 2.89 -3.31
CA SER A 557 -32.15 3.90 -3.97
C SER A 557 -30.66 3.68 -3.66
N THR A 558 -30.32 3.36 -2.40
CA THR A 558 -28.91 3.17 -2.02
C THR A 558 -28.36 1.85 -2.52
N VAL A 559 -29.09 0.74 -2.45
CA VAL A 559 -28.63 -0.52 -3.07
C VAL A 559 -28.43 -0.35 -4.56
N MET A 560 -29.29 0.40 -5.27
CA MET A 560 -29.10 0.70 -6.69
C MET A 560 -27.95 1.69 -6.98
N HIS A 561 -27.62 2.59 -6.03
CA HIS A 561 -26.45 3.48 -6.10
C HIS A 561 -25.15 2.68 -5.97
N GLU A 562 -25.01 1.91 -4.89
CA GLU A 562 -23.82 1.09 -4.63
C GLU A 562 -23.65 -0.01 -5.70
N PHE A 563 -24.74 -0.54 -6.25
CA PHE A 563 -24.71 -1.47 -7.38
C PHE A 563 -24.29 -0.76 -8.68
N GLY A 564 -24.64 0.51 -8.87
CA GLY A 564 -24.18 1.31 -10.00
C GLY A 564 -22.65 1.48 -10.02
N HIS A 565 -22.00 1.63 -8.87
CA HIS A 565 -20.53 1.63 -8.77
C HIS A 565 -19.91 0.31 -9.23
N ASN A 566 -20.45 -0.83 -8.77
CA ASN A 566 -20.05 -2.16 -9.26
C ASN A 566 -20.14 -2.24 -10.80
N LEU A 567 -21.18 -1.62 -11.39
CA LEU A 567 -21.43 -1.50 -12.82
C LEU A 567 -20.67 -0.36 -13.53
N SER A 568 -19.62 0.23 -12.92
CA SER A 568 -18.76 1.31 -13.46
C SER A 568 -19.27 2.76 -13.39
N LEU A 569 -20.41 3.04 -12.75
CA LEU A 569 -21.04 4.37 -12.77
C LEU A 569 -20.49 5.32 -11.69
N ASN A 570 -20.23 6.58 -12.06
CA ASN A 570 -19.61 7.62 -11.22
C ASN A 570 -20.63 8.69 -10.76
N HIS A 571 -20.42 9.33 -9.61
CA HIS A 571 -21.39 10.26 -9.00
C HIS A 571 -21.77 11.50 -9.84
N GLY A 572 -20.89 11.88 -10.77
CA GLY A 572 -21.06 13.05 -11.65
C GLY A 572 -21.37 12.70 -13.11
N GLY A 573 -21.46 11.41 -13.45
CA GLY A 573 -21.56 10.94 -14.83
C GLY A 573 -20.26 11.10 -15.62
N GLY A 574 -20.08 10.26 -16.65
CA GLY A 574 -18.82 10.17 -17.39
C GLY A 574 -17.75 9.31 -16.69
N GLY A 575 -16.59 9.18 -17.35
CA GLY A 575 -15.53 8.25 -16.95
C GLY A 575 -14.82 8.55 -15.62
N PRO A 576 -13.83 7.73 -15.22
CA PRO A 576 -13.31 7.60 -13.84
C PRO A 576 -12.51 8.79 -13.27
N ASN A 577 -12.71 10.01 -13.79
CA ASN A 577 -12.19 11.27 -13.26
C ASN A 577 -13.29 12.35 -13.13
N ALA A 578 -14.57 11.96 -13.14
CA ALA A 578 -15.73 12.85 -13.05
C ALA A 578 -15.92 13.47 -11.65
N ALA A 579 -15.05 14.41 -11.27
CA ALA A 579 -14.95 14.97 -9.92
C ALA A 579 -16.07 15.97 -9.52
N GLN A 580 -17.26 15.87 -10.12
CA GLN A 580 -18.31 16.90 -10.11
C GLN A 580 -19.66 16.32 -9.62
N ASN A 581 -19.88 16.33 -8.30
CA ASN A 581 -21.05 15.75 -7.64
C ASN A 581 -22.16 16.81 -7.45
N TYR A 582 -23.38 16.39 -7.15
CA TYR A 582 -24.53 17.30 -6.89
C TYR A 582 -24.93 18.17 -8.11
N GLN A 583 -24.74 17.67 -9.33
CA GLN A 583 -25.09 18.39 -10.58
C GLN A 583 -26.62 18.41 -10.81
N PRO A 584 -27.29 19.57 -10.92
CA PRO A 584 -28.75 19.61 -11.05
C PRO A 584 -29.28 19.07 -12.39
N ASN A 585 -28.44 19.06 -13.43
CA ASN A 585 -28.75 18.54 -14.77
C ASN A 585 -28.27 17.09 -15.02
N TYR A 586 -27.92 16.34 -13.97
CA TYR A 586 -27.60 14.91 -14.05
C TYR A 586 -28.63 14.10 -13.23
N PRO A 587 -29.79 13.74 -13.81
CA PRO A 587 -30.88 13.04 -13.13
C PRO A 587 -30.61 11.53 -13.08
N SER A 588 -29.65 11.14 -12.23
CA SER A 588 -29.27 9.74 -11.97
C SER A 588 -29.32 9.42 -10.48
N ILE A 589 -29.64 8.18 -10.09
CA ILE A 589 -29.42 7.69 -8.72
C ILE A 589 -27.96 7.88 -8.27
N MET A 590 -27.00 7.85 -9.20
CA MET A 590 -25.58 8.03 -8.89
C MET A 590 -25.25 9.42 -8.34
N ASN A 591 -26.09 10.41 -8.64
CA ASN A 591 -25.96 11.74 -8.09
C ASN A 591 -26.45 11.78 -6.64
N TYR A 592 -25.59 12.19 -5.70
CA TYR A 592 -25.89 12.23 -4.25
C TYR A 592 -27.14 13.03 -3.85
N ILE A 593 -27.67 13.90 -4.72
CA ILE A 593 -28.95 14.60 -4.54
C ILE A 593 -30.16 13.63 -4.55
N TYR A 594 -30.02 12.49 -5.24
CA TYR A 594 -31.08 11.52 -5.49
C TYR A 594 -30.80 10.13 -4.90
N SER A 595 -29.57 9.84 -4.44
CA SER A 595 -29.15 8.52 -3.94
C SER A 595 -30.00 7.95 -2.80
N PHE A 596 -30.70 8.80 -2.04
CA PHE A 596 -31.64 8.39 -0.98
C PHE A 596 -33.13 8.62 -1.34
N SER A 597 -33.44 9.59 -2.21
CA SER A 597 -34.83 10.01 -2.47
C SER A 597 -35.38 9.55 -3.83
N GLY A 598 -34.56 8.94 -4.68
CA GLY A 598 -34.87 8.68 -6.08
C GLY A 598 -35.07 9.96 -6.90
N LEU A 599 -35.37 9.77 -8.19
CA LEU A 599 -35.67 10.83 -9.14
C LEU A 599 -37.13 11.29 -9.06
N TYR A 600 -37.37 12.47 -9.63
CA TYR A 600 -38.69 13.03 -9.86
C TYR A 600 -38.93 13.10 -11.38
N ARG A 601 -39.62 12.10 -11.94
CA ARG A 601 -39.77 11.87 -13.38
C ARG A 601 -41.24 11.63 -13.76
N ASP A 602 -41.70 12.25 -14.82
CA ASP A 602 -43.07 12.15 -15.37
C ASP A 602 -44.18 12.41 -14.32
N GLY A 603 -43.91 13.31 -13.37
CA GLY A 603 -44.81 13.64 -12.25
C GLY A 603 -44.77 12.67 -11.06
N VAL A 604 -43.96 11.60 -11.14
CA VAL A 604 -43.77 10.60 -10.08
C VAL A 604 -42.50 10.91 -9.30
N ALA A 605 -42.56 10.79 -7.96
CA ALA A 605 -41.43 10.94 -7.05
C ALA A 605 -40.88 9.57 -6.60
N GLY A 606 -39.58 9.49 -6.32
CA GLY A 606 -38.95 8.22 -5.93
C GLY A 606 -38.85 7.22 -7.07
N VAL A 607 -38.72 7.71 -8.30
CA VAL A 607 -38.44 6.90 -9.49
C VAL A 607 -36.99 6.42 -9.43
N LEU A 608 -36.74 5.13 -9.65
CA LEU A 608 -35.40 4.58 -9.66
C LEU A 608 -34.91 4.47 -11.11
N ASP A 609 -33.81 5.14 -11.43
CA ASP A 609 -33.24 5.19 -12.78
C ASP A 609 -31.78 5.68 -12.74
N TYR A 610 -31.01 5.39 -13.79
CA TYR A 610 -29.78 6.10 -14.11
C TYR A 610 -30.04 7.08 -15.27
N SER A 611 -29.17 8.07 -15.50
CA SER A 611 -29.45 9.12 -16.47
C SER A 611 -29.36 8.63 -17.93
N GLU A 612 -30.16 9.24 -18.79
CA GLU A 612 -30.20 8.99 -20.23
C GLU A 612 -29.20 9.87 -21.01
N GLY A 613 -28.61 10.89 -20.39
CA GLY A 613 -27.67 11.81 -21.06
C GLY A 613 -28.34 12.74 -22.06
N THR A 614 -29.53 13.22 -21.71
CA THR A 614 -30.44 13.95 -22.62
C THR A 614 -30.79 15.35 -22.14
N LEU A 615 -30.48 15.72 -20.89
CA LEU A 615 -30.68 17.09 -20.41
C LEU A 615 -29.59 18.04 -20.91
N PRO A 616 -29.92 19.31 -21.17
CA PRO A 616 -28.94 20.28 -21.65
C PRO A 616 -27.85 20.62 -20.63
N THR A 617 -26.78 21.18 -21.18
CA THR A 617 -25.59 21.64 -20.44
C THR A 617 -25.88 22.96 -19.72
N LEU A 618 -25.53 23.05 -18.43
CA LEU A 618 -25.57 24.28 -17.64
C LEU A 618 -24.17 24.90 -17.59
N ASP A 619 -24.06 26.22 -17.75
CA ASP A 619 -22.84 26.96 -17.47
C ASP A 619 -22.99 27.73 -16.16
N GLU A 620 -22.25 27.36 -15.12
CA GLU A 620 -22.25 28.03 -13.81
C GLU A 620 -21.77 29.50 -13.90
N ASN A 621 -21.22 29.94 -15.03
CA ASN A 621 -20.87 31.35 -15.28
C ASN A 621 -22.05 32.19 -15.82
N ALA A 622 -23.12 31.54 -16.32
CA ALA A 622 -24.18 32.20 -17.10
C ALA A 622 -25.57 31.57 -16.89
N LEU A 623 -25.92 31.22 -15.65
CA LEU A 623 -27.22 30.62 -15.30
C LEU A 623 -28.37 31.64 -15.40
N ASN A 624 -29.49 31.26 -16.02
CA ASN A 624 -30.70 32.07 -16.07
C ASN A 624 -31.82 31.43 -15.23
N GLU A 625 -32.34 32.16 -14.24
CA GLU A 625 -33.43 31.68 -13.38
C GLU A 625 -34.77 31.62 -14.12
N LYS A 626 -34.92 32.30 -15.26
CA LYS A 626 -36.13 32.30 -16.11
C LYS A 626 -36.22 31.15 -17.12
N ASP A 627 -35.08 30.55 -17.48
CA ASP A 627 -35.05 29.38 -18.36
C ASP A 627 -35.02 28.06 -17.58
N GLY A 628 -34.81 28.13 -16.26
CA GLY A 628 -34.61 26.98 -15.40
C GLY A 628 -33.36 26.22 -15.82
N LEU A 629 -33.56 24.99 -16.29
CA LEU A 629 -32.54 24.16 -16.92
C LEU A 629 -32.62 24.28 -18.46
N SER A 630 -33.84 24.24 -19.00
CA SER A 630 -34.20 24.60 -20.38
C SER A 630 -35.71 24.62 -20.56
N ASN A 631 -36.21 25.23 -21.64
CA ASN A 631 -37.63 25.19 -22.02
C ASN A 631 -37.89 24.17 -23.16
N ASP A 632 -37.58 22.89 -22.93
CA ASP A 632 -37.75 21.81 -23.94
C ASP A 632 -38.56 20.59 -23.43
N PRO A 633 -39.09 19.73 -24.32
CA PRO A 633 -39.94 18.60 -23.93
C PRO A 633 -39.23 17.49 -23.14
N VAL A 634 -37.91 17.32 -23.26
CA VAL A 634 -37.15 16.31 -22.51
C VAL A 634 -37.01 16.76 -21.06
N SER A 635 -36.54 18.00 -20.85
CA SER A 635 -36.49 18.62 -19.51
C SER A 635 -37.86 18.64 -18.85
N SER A 636 -38.95 18.81 -19.61
CA SER A 636 -40.32 18.89 -19.06
C SER A 636 -40.75 17.65 -18.26
N ARG A 637 -40.08 16.51 -18.47
CA ARG A 637 -40.31 15.25 -17.75
C ARG A 637 -39.70 15.23 -16.35
N TYR A 638 -38.79 16.14 -16.00
CA TYR A 638 -38.01 16.08 -14.77
C TYR A 638 -38.33 17.22 -13.79
N GLN A 639 -38.29 16.92 -12.49
CA GLN A 639 -38.11 17.93 -11.46
C GLN A 639 -36.72 17.80 -10.85
N ILE A 640 -36.04 18.92 -10.70
CA ILE A 640 -34.65 18.99 -10.28
C ILE A 640 -34.52 19.52 -8.85
N LYS A 641 -33.42 19.11 -8.22
CA LYS A 641 -32.92 19.62 -6.95
C LYS A 641 -31.51 20.19 -7.14
N TRP A 642 -31.11 21.13 -6.30
CA TRP A 642 -29.78 21.74 -6.30
C TRP A 642 -29.35 22.15 -4.89
N LEU A 643 -28.06 22.39 -4.68
CA LEU A 643 -27.56 22.93 -3.41
C LEU A 643 -27.57 24.45 -3.43
N LEU A 644 -28.00 25.08 -2.32
CA LEU A 644 -27.92 26.53 -2.19
C LEU A 644 -26.46 27.01 -2.03
N PRO A 645 -26.10 28.21 -2.53
CA PRO A 645 -24.73 28.70 -2.66
C PRO A 645 -23.87 28.55 -1.40
N GLY A 646 -22.76 27.81 -1.49
CA GLY A 646 -21.84 27.55 -0.37
C GLY A 646 -22.37 26.63 0.73
N THR A 647 -23.64 26.24 0.70
CA THR A 647 -24.30 25.42 1.74
C THR A 647 -24.35 23.93 1.37
N THR A 648 -24.79 23.11 2.32
CA THR A 648 -25.25 21.72 2.08
C THR A 648 -26.79 21.64 2.09
N THR A 649 -27.48 22.77 1.91
CA THR A 649 -28.95 22.83 1.91
C THR A 649 -29.45 22.52 0.51
N GLU A 650 -30.13 21.38 0.35
CA GLU A 650 -30.89 21.08 -0.86
C GLU A 650 -32.08 22.04 -1.00
N LYS A 651 -32.36 22.43 -2.24
CA LYS A 651 -33.56 23.15 -2.68
C LYS A 651 -34.24 22.35 -3.78
N GLY A 652 -35.54 22.56 -3.94
CA GLY A 652 -36.41 21.75 -4.80
C GLY A 652 -37.11 20.61 -4.04
N PRO A 653 -37.71 19.64 -4.76
CA PRO A 653 -37.77 19.53 -6.22
C PRO A 653 -38.50 20.71 -6.87
N SER A 654 -38.14 21.05 -8.10
CA SER A 654 -38.83 22.07 -8.91
C SER A 654 -38.79 21.69 -10.39
N PRO A 655 -39.81 21.97 -11.21
CA PRO A 655 -39.82 21.56 -12.63
C PRO A 655 -38.63 22.15 -13.38
N ALA A 656 -37.91 21.33 -14.15
CA ALA A 656 -36.71 21.77 -14.88
C ALA A 656 -36.98 22.86 -15.94
N VAL A 657 -38.24 22.95 -16.40
CA VAL A 657 -38.76 23.88 -17.42
C VAL A 657 -39.49 25.09 -16.82
N SER A 658 -39.04 25.58 -15.66
CA SER A 658 -39.74 26.65 -14.93
C SER A 658 -38.78 27.65 -14.27
N ASP A 659 -39.36 28.69 -13.67
CA ASP A 659 -38.66 29.66 -12.82
C ASP A 659 -37.89 28.95 -11.68
N VAL A 660 -36.56 28.83 -11.82
CA VAL A 660 -35.66 28.20 -10.82
C VAL A 660 -34.80 29.29 -10.17
N ASP A 661 -35.11 29.67 -8.93
CA ASP A 661 -34.27 30.56 -8.09
C ASP A 661 -32.99 29.80 -7.66
N TRP A 662 -32.03 29.76 -8.58
CA TRP A 662 -30.74 29.06 -8.50
C TRP A 662 -29.90 29.53 -7.31
N ASN A 663 -29.90 30.84 -7.02
CA ASN A 663 -29.07 31.39 -5.93
C ASN A 663 -29.76 31.34 -4.55
N GLY A 664 -31.07 31.13 -4.48
CA GLY A 664 -31.83 30.94 -3.24
C GLY A 664 -32.30 32.23 -2.54
N ASN A 665 -32.26 33.38 -3.21
CA ASN A 665 -32.62 34.67 -2.57
C ASN A 665 -34.14 34.89 -2.40
N GLY A 666 -34.98 34.05 -3.02
CA GLY A 666 -36.45 34.17 -2.97
C GLY A 666 -37.08 35.02 -4.08
N HIS A 667 -36.28 35.55 -5.01
CA HIS A 667 -36.73 36.30 -6.18
C HIS A 667 -36.10 35.72 -7.46
N ILE A 668 -36.89 35.69 -8.53
CA ILE A 668 -36.42 35.26 -9.86
C ILE A 668 -35.82 36.46 -10.60
N SER A 669 -34.52 36.38 -10.87
CA SER A 669 -33.75 37.41 -11.57
C SER A 669 -34.10 37.47 -13.06
N ALA A 670 -33.86 38.62 -13.68
CA ALA A 670 -33.97 38.80 -15.13
C ALA A 670 -32.56 38.83 -15.75
N GLY A 671 -32.21 37.78 -16.51
CA GLY A 671 -30.91 37.63 -17.16
C GLY A 671 -29.98 36.64 -16.45
N THR A 672 -28.80 36.45 -17.03
CA THR A 672 -27.82 35.44 -16.61
C THR A 672 -26.89 35.93 -15.50
N PHE A 673 -26.51 35.06 -14.56
CA PHE A 673 -25.45 35.34 -13.58
C PHE A 673 -24.56 34.12 -13.31
N ALA A 674 -23.41 34.42 -12.69
CA ALA A 674 -22.43 33.44 -12.26
C ALA A 674 -22.81 32.87 -10.87
N GLN A 675 -23.12 31.57 -10.79
CA GLN A 675 -23.39 30.87 -9.54
C GLN A 675 -23.00 29.39 -9.64
N ARG A 676 -22.26 28.92 -8.64
CA ARG A 676 -21.93 27.50 -8.47
C ARG A 676 -23.13 26.69 -7.98
N LEU A 677 -23.40 25.54 -8.59
CA LEU A 677 -24.46 24.60 -8.23
C LEU A 677 -23.90 23.24 -7.80
N ALA A 678 -22.83 22.76 -8.44
CA ALA A 678 -22.24 21.45 -8.19
C ALA A 678 -21.02 21.51 -7.25
N ARG A 679 -20.77 20.45 -6.48
CA ARG A 679 -19.62 20.33 -5.56
C ARG A 679 -18.56 19.39 -6.11
N ASN A 680 -17.30 19.66 -5.78
CA ASN A 680 -16.17 18.77 -6.07
C ASN A 680 -15.52 18.26 -4.77
N GLU A 681 -15.07 17.01 -4.78
CA GLU A 681 -14.42 16.39 -3.61
C GLU A 681 -13.06 17.03 -3.30
N ALA A 682 -12.42 17.62 -4.32
CA ALA A 682 -11.20 18.43 -4.20
C ALA A 682 -11.41 19.81 -3.54
N GLY A 683 -12.66 20.25 -3.33
CA GLY A 683 -12.99 21.49 -2.61
C GLY A 683 -12.59 22.80 -3.30
N GLY A 684 -12.26 22.79 -4.59
CA GLY A 684 -11.90 23.99 -5.36
C GLY A 684 -13.12 24.83 -5.74
N GLU A 685 -13.01 26.16 -5.60
CA GLU A 685 -14.04 27.13 -5.99
C GLU A 685 -13.80 27.63 -7.43
N THR A 686 -14.30 26.88 -8.41
CA THR A 686 -14.23 27.27 -9.82
C THR A 686 -15.56 26.93 -10.49
N LEU A 687 -16.16 27.92 -11.13
CA LEU A 687 -17.39 27.78 -11.91
C LEU A 687 -17.08 27.01 -13.18
N THR A 688 -17.93 26.05 -13.55
CA THR A 688 -17.69 25.19 -14.70
C THR A 688 -18.98 24.89 -15.49
N THR A 689 -18.80 24.17 -16.59
CA THR A 689 -19.85 23.70 -17.48
C THR A 689 -20.32 22.31 -17.02
N LEU A 690 -21.48 22.23 -16.38
CA LEU A 690 -22.11 20.99 -15.90
C LEU A 690 -22.86 20.30 -17.03
N ARG A 691 -22.78 18.97 -17.12
CA ARG A 691 -23.33 18.20 -18.25
C ARG A 691 -24.16 17.03 -17.74
N ASP A 692 -25.20 16.67 -18.48
CA ASP A 692 -25.82 15.36 -18.34
C ASP A 692 -24.93 14.29 -19.00
N PHE A 693 -25.07 13.05 -18.56
CA PHE A 693 -24.31 11.90 -19.04
C PHE A 693 -25.24 10.69 -19.20
N SER A 694 -25.03 9.91 -20.26
CA SER A 694 -25.78 8.68 -20.47
C SER A 694 -25.10 7.56 -19.68
N ASP A 695 -25.73 7.15 -18.58
CA ASP A 695 -25.19 6.13 -17.68
C ASP A 695 -25.40 4.72 -18.23
N TRP A 696 -26.58 4.45 -18.81
CA TRP A 696 -26.96 3.12 -19.29
C TRP A 696 -25.99 2.52 -20.33
N PRO A 697 -25.42 3.28 -21.30
CA PRO A 697 -24.36 2.78 -22.19
C PRO A 697 -23.01 2.52 -21.51
N GLY A 698 -22.81 3.00 -20.28
CA GLY A 698 -21.61 2.81 -19.47
C GLY A 698 -21.70 1.65 -18.47
N VAL A 699 -22.85 0.95 -18.39
CA VAL A 699 -23.08 -0.19 -17.49
C VAL A 699 -22.19 -1.38 -17.90
N ALA A 700 -21.23 -1.72 -17.06
CA ALA A 700 -20.41 -2.92 -17.22
C ALA A 700 -21.07 -4.12 -16.54
N TYR A 701 -21.99 -4.79 -17.26
CA TYR A 701 -22.84 -5.89 -16.75
C TYR A 701 -22.06 -6.99 -16.00
N GLY A 702 -20.97 -7.52 -16.55
CA GLY A 702 -20.06 -8.46 -15.88
C GLY A 702 -19.20 -7.86 -14.74
N GLY A 703 -19.70 -6.84 -14.04
CA GLY A 703 -19.00 -6.12 -12.95
C GLY A 703 -17.64 -5.54 -13.35
N GLY A 704 -17.43 -5.21 -14.64
CA GLY A 704 -16.12 -4.81 -15.17
C GLY A 704 -15.08 -5.93 -15.33
N GLY A 705 -15.52 -7.18 -15.48
CA GLY A 705 -14.66 -8.37 -15.63
C GLY A 705 -14.50 -9.20 -14.35
N TYR A 706 -15.22 -8.84 -13.28
CA TYR A 706 -15.26 -9.60 -12.03
C TYR A 706 -16.29 -10.75 -12.07
N LEU A 707 -17.23 -10.73 -13.01
CA LEU A 707 -18.27 -11.75 -13.21
C LEU A 707 -18.43 -12.05 -14.72
N GLY A 708 -19.07 -13.18 -15.05
CA GLY A 708 -19.32 -13.62 -16.42
C GLY A 708 -18.28 -14.59 -17.00
N ALA A 709 -18.36 -14.85 -18.30
CA ALA A 709 -17.53 -15.81 -19.04
C ALA A 709 -16.02 -15.56 -18.90
N GLY A 710 -15.63 -14.28 -18.94
CA GLY A 710 -14.24 -13.83 -18.74
C GLY A 710 -13.80 -13.83 -17.27
N ALA A 711 -14.72 -13.96 -16.32
CA ALA A 711 -14.37 -14.15 -14.92
C ALA A 711 -13.97 -15.60 -14.68
N THR A 712 -12.67 -15.81 -14.51
CA THR A 712 -12.13 -16.96 -13.78
C THR A 712 -12.84 -17.08 -12.42
N VAL A 713 -13.01 -18.29 -11.88
CA VAL A 713 -13.68 -18.49 -10.58
C VAL A 713 -12.86 -17.88 -9.44
N SER A 714 -13.04 -16.59 -9.17
CA SER A 714 -12.27 -15.81 -8.19
C SER A 714 -12.70 -16.07 -6.73
N GLY A 715 -12.85 -17.36 -6.38
CA GLY A 715 -12.65 -17.88 -5.03
C GLY A 715 -11.21 -18.34 -4.78
N GLY A 716 -10.47 -18.64 -5.85
CA GLY A 716 -9.01 -18.70 -5.93
C GLY A 716 -8.52 -17.86 -7.12
N PRO A 717 -7.21 -17.61 -7.31
CA PRO A 717 -6.76 -16.61 -8.28
C PRO A 717 -6.92 -17.07 -9.74
N PRO A 718 -7.12 -16.14 -10.68
CA PRO A 718 -6.84 -16.38 -12.09
C PRO A 718 -5.38 -16.81 -12.32
N ALA A 719 -5.19 -17.87 -13.09
CA ALA A 719 -3.97 -18.06 -13.87
C ALA A 719 -4.15 -17.35 -15.22
N SER A 720 -3.08 -16.74 -15.75
CA SER A 720 -3.06 -16.34 -17.16
C SER A 720 -2.92 -17.60 -18.03
N PRO A 721 -3.69 -17.74 -19.13
CA PRO A 721 -3.31 -18.62 -20.22
C PRO A 721 -1.98 -18.14 -20.84
N ALA A 722 -1.24 -19.07 -21.45
CA ALA A 722 -0.16 -18.76 -22.39
C ALA A 722 -0.62 -19.04 -23.83
N ASP A 723 0.10 -18.51 -24.81
CA ASP A 723 -0.24 -18.53 -26.25
C ASP A 723 -0.48 -19.94 -26.83
N THR A 724 -1.21 -20.02 -27.96
CA THR A 724 -0.65 -20.45 -29.27
C THR A 724 -1.68 -20.28 -30.42
N VAL A 725 -1.19 -20.12 -31.65
CA VAL A 725 -1.84 -20.18 -32.98
C VAL A 725 -2.09 -18.83 -33.67
N LEU A 726 -1.55 -18.70 -34.88
CA LEU A 726 -1.69 -17.58 -35.83
C LEU A 726 -2.67 -17.94 -36.98
N ASN A 727 -3.08 -16.93 -37.77
CA ASN A 727 -3.80 -16.99 -39.06
C ASN A 727 -5.30 -17.42 -39.00
N GLN A 728 -6.28 -16.75 -39.63
CA GLN A 728 -6.46 -15.42 -40.28
C GLN A 728 -7.95 -15.03 -40.13
N GLY A 729 -8.42 -13.78 -40.27
CA GLY A 729 -7.71 -12.51 -40.46
C GLY A 729 -8.66 -11.39 -40.87
N ALA A 730 -8.63 -10.25 -40.14
CA ALA A 730 -9.27 -9.00 -40.51
C ALA A 730 -8.39 -7.85 -39.99
N SER A 731 -7.95 -6.95 -40.87
CA SER A 731 -6.84 -6.03 -40.58
C SER A 731 -7.27 -4.57 -40.43
N VAL A 732 -6.95 -3.96 -39.29
CA VAL A 732 -6.81 -2.49 -39.14
C VAL A 732 -5.57 -2.21 -38.28
N PRO A 733 -4.52 -1.53 -38.79
CA PRO A 733 -3.27 -1.32 -38.06
C PRO A 733 -3.23 0.03 -37.31
N TYR A 734 -3.00 0.03 -35.99
CA TYR A 734 -2.73 1.28 -35.24
C TYR A 734 -1.88 1.14 -33.96
N LEU A 735 -0.82 0.31 -33.96
CA LEU A 735 0.13 0.21 -32.82
C LEU A 735 1.60 0.13 -33.27
N ARG A 736 2.09 1.19 -33.93
CA ARG A 736 3.52 1.57 -33.94
C ARG A 736 3.64 3.11 -33.84
N SER A 737 4.78 3.56 -33.33
CA SER A 737 5.20 4.98 -33.17
C SER A 737 4.23 5.95 -32.47
N LEU A 738 4.39 6.10 -31.16
CA LEU A 738 4.20 7.38 -30.45
C LEU A 738 5.35 7.58 -29.44
N ALA A 739 6.55 7.82 -29.97
CA ALA A 739 7.77 8.12 -29.20
C ALA A 739 8.73 8.97 -30.05
N SER A 740 8.26 10.09 -30.58
CA SER A 740 9.03 11.07 -31.36
C SER A 740 8.30 12.42 -31.39
N GLU A 741 9.03 13.54 -31.37
CA GLU A 741 8.45 14.89 -31.38
C GLU A 741 7.88 15.26 -32.76
N VAL A 742 6.71 15.92 -32.77
CA VAL A 742 5.85 16.09 -33.97
C VAL A 742 5.99 17.47 -34.65
N ILE A 743 6.51 18.48 -33.93
CA ILE A 743 6.62 19.86 -34.43
C ILE A 743 7.97 20.46 -34.03
N THR A 744 8.61 21.19 -34.94
CA THR A 744 9.68 22.13 -34.61
C THR A 744 9.25 23.56 -34.95
N VAL A 745 9.47 24.50 -34.03
CA VAL A 745 9.08 25.91 -34.20
C VAL A 745 10.32 26.80 -34.18
N GLY A 746 10.50 27.61 -35.23
CA GLY A 746 11.65 28.50 -35.40
C GLY A 746 11.25 29.97 -35.60
N LEU A 747 12.13 30.89 -35.20
CA LEU A 747 11.97 32.34 -35.38
C LEU A 747 12.96 32.87 -36.40
N SER A 748 12.48 33.75 -37.29
CA SER A 748 13.29 34.45 -38.30
C SER A 748 13.71 35.88 -37.88
N ALA A 749 13.44 36.27 -36.64
CA ALA A 749 13.74 37.59 -36.09
C ALA A 749 14.59 37.49 -34.82
N ALA A 750 15.36 38.54 -34.52
CA ALA A 750 16.21 38.61 -33.33
C ALA A 750 15.40 38.43 -32.02
N PRO A 751 15.96 37.77 -30.99
CA PRO A 751 15.22 37.38 -29.77
C PRO A 751 14.87 38.54 -28.84
N VAL A 752 15.21 39.79 -29.20
CA VAL A 752 14.87 41.00 -28.47
C VAL A 752 14.27 42.01 -29.45
N VAL A 753 13.04 42.44 -29.17
CA VAL A 753 12.25 43.32 -30.04
C VAL A 753 11.90 44.61 -29.28
N GLU A 754 12.58 45.70 -29.64
CA GLU A 754 12.18 47.03 -29.19
C GLU A 754 10.86 47.45 -29.84
N LEU A 755 10.01 48.00 -28.97
CA LEU A 755 8.74 48.68 -29.19
C LEU A 755 8.74 49.96 -28.34
N THR A 756 7.81 50.87 -28.60
CA THR A 756 7.48 51.99 -27.69
C THR A 756 6.08 51.78 -27.13
N PRO A 757 5.70 52.40 -26.01
CA PRO A 757 4.29 52.48 -25.58
C PRO A 757 3.40 53.00 -26.72
N GLY A 758 2.33 52.26 -27.04
CA GLY A 758 1.43 52.55 -28.16
C GLY A 758 1.91 52.02 -29.52
N GLY A 759 3.13 51.46 -29.59
CA GLY A 759 3.70 50.86 -30.79
C GLY A 759 3.18 49.44 -31.05
N THR A 760 3.25 49.04 -32.32
CA THR A 760 2.98 47.66 -32.75
C THR A 760 4.13 47.17 -33.64
N ARG A 761 4.41 45.87 -33.61
CA ARG A 761 5.46 45.25 -34.44
C ARG A 761 5.10 43.82 -34.79
N THR A 762 5.31 43.50 -36.06
CA THR A 762 4.99 42.21 -36.66
C THR A 762 6.26 41.38 -36.84
N SER A 763 6.19 40.11 -36.45
CA SER A 763 7.28 39.13 -36.50
C SER A 763 6.80 37.86 -37.22
N THR A 764 7.72 37.17 -37.89
CA THR A 764 7.44 35.93 -38.62
C THR A 764 7.92 34.71 -37.83
N VAL A 765 7.03 33.71 -37.71
CA VAL A 765 7.26 32.44 -37.02
C VAL A 765 7.17 31.33 -38.04
N THR A 766 8.12 30.41 -38.07
CA THR A 766 8.11 29.24 -38.96
C THR A 766 7.75 27.99 -38.17
N LEU A 767 6.67 27.32 -38.58
CA LEU A 767 6.20 26.06 -38.03
C LEU A 767 6.60 24.94 -38.99
N SER A 768 7.20 23.86 -38.49
CA SER A 768 7.62 22.70 -39.30
C SER A 768 7.05 21.41 -38.72
N ASN A 769 6.43 20.58 -39.57
CA ASN A 769 5.82 19.30 -39.21
C ASN A 769 6.79 18.16 -39.53
N SER A 770 7.26 17.43 -38.52
CA SER A 770 8.17 16.29 -38.68
C SER A 770 7.46 14.97 -38.96
N ALA A 771 6.12 14.91 -38.90
CA ALA A 771 5.36 13.68 -39.09
C ALA A 771 5.26 13.25 -40.56
N GLU A 772 5.04 11.95 -40.77
CA GLU A 772 4.82 11.32 -42.09
C GLU A 772 3.46 11.67 -42.72
N GLN A 773 2.61 12.42 -42.03
CA GLN A 773 1.27 12.82 -42.51
C GLN A 773 1.04 14.34 -42.34
N PRO A 774 0.23 14.97 -43.22
CA PRO A 774 -0.23 16.35 -43.02
C PRO A 774 -0.98 16.49 -41.70
N ARG A 775 -0.77 17.59 -40.98
CA ARG A 775 -1.45 17.88 -39.70
C ARG A 775 -1.96 19.32 -39.65
N SER A 776 -3.09 19.51 -38.98
CA SER A 776 -3.74 20.80 -38.78
C SER A 776 -3.52 21.30 -37.34
N TYR A 777 -3.24 22.59 -37.23
CA TYR A 777 -2.93 23.25 -35.96
C TYR A 777 -3.73 24.53 -35.78
N THR A 778 -4.25 24.75 -34.58
CA THR A 778 -4.80 26.02 -34.12
C THR A 778 -3.70 26.82 -33.42
N LEU A 779 -3.64 28.12 -33.69
CA LEU A 779 -2.57 29.02 -33.28
C LEU A 779 -3.12 30.16 -32.41
N SER A 780 -2.47 30.43 -31.28
CA SER A 780 -2.80 31.57 -30.41
C SER A 780 -1.56 32.33 -29.97
N GLY A 781 -1.75 33.62 -29.65
CA GLY A 781 -0.74 34.51 -29.10
C GLY A 781 -1.14 34.97 -27.70
N GLN A 782 -0.15 35.17 -26.83
CA GLN A 782 -0.36 35.68 -25.47
C GLN A 782 0.83 36.56 -25.04
N GLY A 783 0.57 37.66 -24.34
CA GLY A 783 1.59 38.45 -23.65
C GLY A 783 1.73 38.03 -22.17
N SER A 784 2.80 38.48 -21.52
CA SER A 784 3.05 38.31 -20.08
C SER A 784 1.98 38.95 -19.17
N ASP A 785 1.17 39.84 -19.72
CA ASP A 785 0.36 40.80 -18.98
C ASP A 785 -0.71 41.45 -19.89
N THR A 786 -1.47 42.39 -19.35
CA THR A 786 -2.59 43.07 -20.03
C THR A 786 -2.19 44.32 -20.85
N ASP A 787 -0.94 44.78 -20.79
CA ASP A 787 -0.48 45.90 -21.62
C ASP A 787 0.10 45.43 -22.95
N LEU A 788 0.73 44.24 -22.99
CA LEU A 788 1.27 43.63 -24.21
C LEU A 788 0.30 42.59 -24.79
N THR A 789 -0.34 42.93 -25.90
CA THR A 789 -1.20 42.00 -26.66
C THR A 789 -0.42 41.33 -27.80
N VAL A 790 -0.79 40.09 -28.14
CA VAL A 790 -0.16 39.30 -29.21
C VAL A 790 -1.24 38.63 -30.04
N SER A 791 -1.26 38.89 -31.34
CA SER A 791 -2.20 38.30 -32.30
C SER A 791 -1.46 37.47 -33.34
N VAL A 792 -2.04 36.36 -33.80
CA VAL A 792 -1.42 35.44 -34.77
C VAL A 792 -2.34 35.28 -35.98
N SER A 793 -1.78 35.35 -37.18
CA SER A 793 -2.51 35.21 -38.45
C SER A 793 -1.72 34.35 -39.46
N PRO A 794 -2.36 33.33 -40.07
CA PRO A 794 -3.71 32.83 -39.77
C PRO A 794 -3.79 32.21 -38.36
N SER A 795 -4.99 32.12 -37.78
CA SER A 795 -5.23 31.48 -36.48
C SER A 795 -5.36 29.95 -36.53
N SER A 796 -5.33 29.37 -37.73
CA SER A 796 -5.14 27.93 -37.95
C SER A 796 -4.38 27.68 -39.24
N VAL A 797 -3.66 26.56 -39.33
CA VAL A 797 -2.88 26.20 -40.51
C VAL A 797 -2.69 24.68 -40.61
N THR A 798 -2.72 24.16 -41.84
CA THR A 798 -2.40 22.76 -42.14
C THR A 798 -1.01 22.68 -42.78
N ILE A 799 -0.14 21.85 -42.21
CA ILE A 799 1.24 21.68 -42.67
C ILE A 799 1.39 20.27 -43.25
N PRO A 800 1.83 20.10 -44.51
CA PRO A 800 2.12 18.80 -45.10
C PRO A 800 3.15 17.98 -44.30
N ALA A 801 3.21 16.68 -44.56
CA ALA A 801 4.24 15.79 -44.04
C ALA A 801 5.65 16.31 -44.40
N GLY A 802 6.55 16.43 -43.42
CA GLY A 802 7.89 17.01 -43.61
C GLY A 802 7.91 18.49 -44.05
N GLY A 803 6.76 19.17 -44.07
CA GLY A 803 6.61 20.53 -44.58
C GLY A 803 6.80 21.62 -43.53
N SER A 804 6.89 22.86 -43.98
CA SER A 804 6.93 24.04 -43.11
C SER A 804 6.07 25.19 -43.64
N VAL A 805 5.53 26.01 -42.75
CA VAL A 805 4.75 27.20 -43.09
C VAL A 805 5.18 28.40 -42.24
N VAL A 806 5.14 29.60 -42.81
CA VAL A 806 5.41 30.85 -42.10
C VAL A 806 4.07 31.49 -41.70
N VAL A 807 3.93 31.83 -40.43
CA VAL A 807 2.77 32.52 -39.85
C VAL A 807 3.21 33.83 -39.21
N THR A 808 2.27 34.74 -39.03
CA THR A 808 2.56 36.14 -38.70
C THR A 808 2.07 36.47 -37.30
N ALA A 809 2.97 36.83 -36.39
CA ALA A 809 2.64 37.23 -35.02
C ALA A 809 2.83 38.76 -34.87
N THR A 810 1.77 39.49 -34.51
CA THR A 810 1.84 40.94 -34.26
C THR A 810 1.67 41.22 -32.77
N SER A 811 2.72 41.79 -32.18
CA SER A 811 2.75 42.28 -30.81
C SER A 811 2.38 43.77 -30.78
N ALA A 812 1.46 44.16 -29.89
CA ALA A 812 0.98 45.52 -29.75
C ALA A 812 0.97 45.93 -28.27
N LEU A 813 1.69 47.01 -27.94
CA LEU A 813 1.81 47.52 -26.57
C LEU A 813 0.90 48.72 -26.35
N ARG A 814 0.22 48.75 -25.21
CA ARG A 814 -0.65 49.85 -24.78
C ARG A 814 0.10 51.20 -24.67
N ALA A 815 -0.58 52.29 -25.01
CA ALA A 815 -0.02 53.66 -25.04
C ALA A 815 0.46 54.21 -23.69
N GLY A 816 0.01 53.63 -22.57
CA GLY A 816 0.40 54.04 -21.21
C GLY A 816 1.26 53.01 -20.46
N ALA A 817 1.81 52.01 -21.15
CA ALA A 817 2.63 50.98 -20.54
C ALA A 817 4.00 51.53 -20.09
N ASP A 818 4.52 51.07 -18.95
CA ASP A 818 5.83 51.47 -18.44
C ASP A 818 6.97 51.01 -19.38
N PRO A 819 7.80 51.94 -19.92
CA PRO A 819 8.93 51.61 -20.80
C PRO A 819 10.13 50.95 -20.09
N ASN A 820 10.11 50.82 -18.76
CA ASN A 820 11.18 50.17 -18.00
C ASN A 820 10.91 48.67 -17.75
N VAL A 821 9.73 48.17 -18.13
CA VAL A 821 9.30 46.79 -17.89
C VAL A 821 9.57 45.93 -19.12
N VAL A 822 10.48 44.97 -18.99
CA VAL A 822 10.68 43.90 -19.99
C VAL A 822 9.50 42.94 -19.92
N ARG A 823 8.90 42.64 -21.08
CA ARG A 823 7.70 41.80 -21.21
C ARG A 823 8.02 40.61 -22.11
N THR A 824 7.17 39.58 -22.12
CA THR A 824 7.34 38.42 -23.01
C THR A 824 6.11 38.19 -23.87
N ALA A 825 6.34 37.78 -25.12
CA ALA A 825 5.30 37.35 -26.04
C ALA A 825 5.42 35.84 -26.26
N GLN A 826 4.31 35.13 -26.33
CA GLN A 826 4.26 33.70 -26.59
C GLN A 826 3.39 33.41 -27.79
N VAL A 827 3.76 32.35 -28.53
CA VAL A 827 2.96 31.76 -29.60
C VAL A 827 2.81 30.27 -29.29
N ARG A 828 1.57 29.78 -29.33
CA ARG A 828 1.22 28.38 -29.04
C ARG A 828 0.63 27.72 -30.28
N ALA A 829 1.03 26.49 -30.55
CA ALA A 829 0.39 25.61 -31.51
C ALA A 829 -0.22 24.40 -30.79
N ALA A 830 -1.43 24.02 -31.20
CA ALA A 830 -2.12 22.81 -30.72
C ALA A 830 -2.79 22.09 -31.89
N THR A 831 -2.79 20.77 -31.89
CA THR A 831 -3.44 19.94 -32.92
C THR A 831 -4.96 20.03 -32.84
N THR A 832 -5.66 19.66 -33.92
CA THR A 832 -7.14 19.63 -33.96
C THR A 832 -7.76 18.24 -33.79
N ASP A 833 -6.96 17.16 -33.75
CA ASP A 833 -7.45 15.78 -33.64
C ASP A 833 -7.64 15.35 -32.18
N ALA A 834 -8.90 15.07 -31.81
CA ALA A 834 -9.38 15.13 -30.42
C ALA A 834 -9.21 13.85 -29.57
N THR A 835 -8.28 12.95 -29.92
CA THR A 835 -8.08 11.67 -29.21
C THR A 835 -6.82 11.59 -28.35
N ASN A 836 -5.94 12.59 -28.38
CA ASN A 836 -4.69 12.57 -27.58
C ASN A 836 -4.23 13.97 -27.15
N LEU A 837 -4.34 14.29 -25.86
CA LEU A 837 -4.08 15.63 -25.30
C LEU A 837 -2.60 15.94 -24.98
N GLN A 838 -1.64 15.26 -25.63
CA GLN A 838 -0.20 15.46 -25.35
C GLN A 838 0.57 16.26 -26.42
N ASP A 839 0.04 16.46 -27.62
CA ASP A 839 0.70 17.27 -28.67
C ASP A 839 0.51 18.79 -28.43
N HIS A 840 1.35 19.36 -27.58
CA HIS A 840 1.37 20.80 -27.24
C HIS A 840 2.78 21.38 -27.28
N THR A 841 3.00 22.40 -28.12
CA THR A 841 4.28 23.10 -28.23
C THR A 841 4.08 24.60 -27.97
N GLN A 842 4.75 25.14 -26.94
CA GLN A 842 4.77 26.57 -26.63
C GLN A 842 6.15 27.16 -26.96
N LEU A 843 6.14 28.33 -27.62
CA LEU A 843 7.33 29.10 -27.95
C LEU A 843 7.30 30.44 -27.19
N THR A 844 8.38 30.75 -26.47
CA THR A 844 8.52 32.03 -25.75
C THR A 844 9.51 32.98 -26.44
N MET A 845 9.08 34.22 -26.66
CA MET A 845 9.88 35.36 -27.14
C MET A 845 10.05 36.40 -26.02
N ALA A 846 11.25 36.97 -25.89
CA ALA A 846 11.47 38.16 -25.07
C ALA A 846 11.18 39.44 -25.89
N VAL A 847 10.50 40.40 -25.28
CA VAL A 847 10.16 41.69 -25.89
C VAL A 847 10.58 42.79 -24.92
N ALA A 848 11.82 43.26 -25.05
CA ALA A 848 12.35 44.35 -24.23
C ALA A 848 12.00 45.70 -24.88
N ILE A 849 11.23 46.52 -24.18
CA ILE A 849 10.50 47.64 -24.78
C ILE A 849 11.08 48.98 -24.33
N GLY A 850 12.04 49.50 -25.09
CA GLY A 850 12.17 50.95 -25.33
C GLY A 850 12.40 51.86 -24.11
N GLY A 851 13.34 51.51 -23.22
CA GLY A 851 13.63 52.30 -22.00
C GLY A 851 15.09 52.29 -21.51
N ALA A 852 16.07 52.16 -22.41
CA ALA A 852 17.51 52.16 -22.09
C ALA A 852 17.94 51.12 -21.03
N VAL A 853 18.09 49.85 -21.46
CA VAL A 853 18.45 48.69 -20.63
C VAL A 853 19.57 48.98 -19.62
N PRO A 854 19.32 48.93 -18.31
CA PRO A 854 20.35 49.08 -17.29
C PRO A 854 21.40 47.97 -17.37
N ARG A 855 22.68 48.33 -17.43
CA ARG A 855 23.79 47.36 -17.46
C ARG A 855 23.78 46.49 -16.19
N GLY A 856 23.36 45.23 -16.31
CA GLY A 856 23.45 44.24 -15.22
C GLY A 856 22.45 43.09 -15.29
N GLN A 857 21.32 43.23 -16.00
CA GLN A 857 20.40 42.12 -16.23
C GLN A 857 20.85 41.24 -17.40
N ALA A 858 20.87 39.92 -17.18
CA ALA A 858 21.05 38.93 -18.24
C ALA A 858 19.71 38.66 -18.94
N ILE A 859 19.66 38.88 -20.25
CA ILE A 859 18.50 38.55 -21.10
C ILE A 859 18.80 37.17 -21.75
N PRO A 860 17.86 36.22 -21.78
CA PRO A 860 18.10 34.91 -22.38
C PRO A 860 18.32 35.01 -23.90
N GLU A 861 19.49 34.59 -24.37
CA GLU A 861 19.95 34.80 -25.76
C GLU A 861 19.34 33.83 -26.80
N SER A 862 18.38 32.98 -26.41
CA SER A 862 17.76 32.00 -27.33
C SER A 862 16.33 31.63 -26.93
N PRO A 863 15.40 31.50 -27.90
CA PRO A 863 14.02 31.12 -27.63
C PRO A 863 13.94 29.73 -27.01
N GLN A 864 13.07 29.57 -26.01
CA GLN A 864 12.85 28.30 -25.32
C GLN A 864 11.55 27.65 -25.82
N VAL A 865 11.61 26.34 -26.08
CA VAL A 865 10.43 25.48 -26.21
C VAL A 865 10.12 24.95 -24.81
N VAL A 866 8.88 25.10 -24.36
CA VAL A 866 8.50 24.79 -22.97
C VAL A 866 7.24 23.93 -22.93
N GLY A 867 7.21 22.96 -22.01
CA GLY A 867 6.00 22.21 -21.65
C GLY A 867 5.04 23.05 -20.79
N PRO A 868 3.83 22.52 -20.48
CA PRO A 868 2.81 23.27 -19.76
C PRO A 868 3.26 23.71 -18.36
N LEU A 869 3.22 25.03 -18.11
CA LEU A 869 3.59 25.66 -16.83
C LEU A 869 2.37 25.92 -15.93
N ALA A 870 2.64 26.01 -14.62
CA ALA A 870 1.66 26.31 -13.58
C ALA A 870 1.13 27.77 -13.62
N PRO A 871 -0.08 28.04 -13.11
CA PRO A 871 -0.69 29.37 -13.14
C PRO A 871 -0.03 30.37 -12.17
N PRO A 872 -0.16 31.69 -12.42
CA PRO A 872 0.50 32.74 -11.64
C PRO A 872 -0.18 33.02 -10.29
N SER A 873 0.64 33.33 -9.27
CA SER A 873 0.18 33.90 -8.01
C SER A 873 0.31 35.43 -8.05
N ASP A 874 -0.81 36.15 -7.93
CA ASP A 874 -0.81 37.60 -7.71
C ASP A 874 -1.16 37.97 -6.25
N SER A 875 -1.15 39.25 -5.92
CA SER A 875 -0.59 39.75 -4.66
C SER A 875 -1.46 40.79 -3.96
N SER A 876 -1.28 40.90 -2.63
CA SER A 876 -1.74 42.06 -1.86
C SER A 876 -0.73 42.46 -0.79
N SER A 877 -0.40 43.75 -0.78
CA SER A 877 0.58 44.41 0.10
C SER A 877 0.02 44.64 1.53
N THR A 878 0.77 44.98 2.59
CA THR A 878 1.99 45.81 2.68
C THR A 878 2.91 45.46 3.86
N ALA A 879 4.23 45.41 3.65
CA ALA A 879 5.26 45.91 4.60
C ALA A 879 6.66 45.89 3.95
N SER A 880 7.33 47.04 3.84
CA SER A 880 8.65 47.14 3.19
C SER A 880 9.80 46.70 4.10
N ARG A 881 10.44 45.54 3.81
CA ARG A 881 11.85 45.31 4.17
C ARG A 881 12.55 44.18 3.40
N THR A 882 13.45 44.58 2.49
CA THR A 882 14.56 43.79 1.89
C THR A 882 14.23 42.51 1.09
N PRO A 883 15.11 42.07 0.15
CA PRO A 883 14.90 40.84 -0.61
C PRO A 883 14.98 39.57 0.24
N ASN A 884 14.40 38.47 -0.24
CA ASN A 884 14.37 37.16 0.42
C ASN A 884 15.78 36.70 0.86
N ASP A 885 16.02 36.71 2.16
CA ASP A 885 17.20 36.08 2.77
C ASP A 885 17.03 34.55 2.73
N PRO A 886 17.88 33.78 2.03
CA PRO A 886 17.79 32.31 1.98
C PRO A 886 18.09 31.63 3.33
N ASN A 887 18.50 32.39 4.36
CA ASN A 887 18.69 31.91 5.72
C ASN A 887 17.44 32.11 6.61
N SER A 888 16.39 32.74 6.09
CA SER A 888 15.12 32.99 6.78
C SER A 888 13.94 32.34 6.02
N PRO A 889 12.87 31.91 6.70
CA PRO A 889 11.68 31.41 6.03
C PRO A 889 10.89 32.56 5.34
N PRO A 890 10.18 32.29 4.23
CA PRO A 890 9.21 33.24 3.69
C PRO A 890 8.01 33.40 4.64
N ARG A 891 7.22 34.46 4.43
CA ARG A 891 5.98 34.73 5.18
C ARG A 891 4.76 34.09 4.50
N GLY A 892 3.72 33.82 5.27
CA GLY A 892 2.46 33.26 4.77
C GLY A 892 2.45 31.73 4.75
N ARG A 893 2.52 31.12 3.56
CA ARG A 893 2.33 29.67 3.35
C ARG A 893 3.36 29.08 2.39
N LEU A 894 3.84 27.87 2.68
CA LEU A 894 4.53 26.98 1.73
C LEU A 894 3.79 25.64 1.66
N GLY A 895 3.25 25.32 0.50
CA GLY A 895 2.56 24.07 0.22
C GLY A 895 2.19 23.98 -1.26
N GLY A 896 1.85 22.79 -1.73
CA GLY A 896 1.38 22.56 -3.09
C GLY A 896 -0.04 21.99 -3.14
N SER A 897 -0.43 21.49 -4.32
CA SER A 897 -1.66 20.71 -4.52
C SER A 897 -1.66 19.38 -3.76
N ASP A 898 -0.49 18.85 -3.46
CA ASP A 898 -0.28 17.63 -2.69
C ASP A 898 1.04 17.69 -1.89
N ARG A 899 1.30 16.62 -1.14
CA ARG A 899 2.47 16.45 -0.26
C ARG A 899 3.81 16.46 -1.01
N TYR A 900 3.83 16.04 -2.27
CA TYR A 900 5.03 16.00 -3.10
C TYR A 900 5.36 17.42 -3.54
N GLN A 901 4.36 18.17 -4.04
CA GLN A 901 4.50 19.59 -4.36
C GLN A 901 4.82 20.44 -3.11
N SER A 902 4.28 20.12 -1.93
CA SER A 902 4.69 20.74 -0.66
C SER A 902 6.17 20.49 -0.33
N ALA A 903 6.69 19.27 -0.55
CA ALA A 903 8.11 18.96 -0.36
C ALA A 903 9.01 19.68 -1.39
N LEU A 904 8.57 19.78 -2.65
CA LEU A 904 9.28 20.55 -3.70
C LEU A 904 9.29 22.05 -3.38
N ALA A 905 8.20 22.62 -2.87
CA ALA A 905 8.12 24.02 -2.44
C ALA A 905 9.09 24.31 -1.27
N LEU A 906 9.13 23.43 -0.26
CA LEU A 906 10.09 23.51 0.84
C LEU A 906 11.54 23.39 0.37
N SER A 907 11.81 22.48 -0.57
CA SER A 907 13.14 22.32 -1.20
C SER A 907 13.58 23.59 -1.92
N ARG A 908 12.74 24.16 -2.78
CA ARG A 908 13.04 25.40 -3.53
C ARG A 908 13.24 26.61 -2.62
N ALA A 909 12.51 26.70 -1.52
CA ALA A 909 12.62 27.80 -0.57
C ALA A 909 13.86 27.71 0.33
N ALA A 910 14.18 26.52 0.89
CA ALA A 910 15.29 26.35 1.83
C ALA A 910 16.64 26.05 1.13
N PHE A 911 16.61 25.46 -0.06
CA PHE A 911 17.77 25.06 -0.85
C PHE A 911 17.69 25.63 -2.29
N PRO A 912 17.69 26.97 -2.46
CA PRO A 912 17.47 27.61 -3.77
C PRO A 912 18.62 27.42 -4.78
N GLY A 913 19.82 27.04 -4.30
CA GLY A 913 20.96 26.67 -5.15
C GLY A 913 21.07 25.14 -5.33
N ARG A 914 22.31 24.68 -5.53
CA ARG A 914 22.65 23.25 -5.41
C ARG A 914 22.59 22.78 -3.95
N ALA A 915 22.48 21.47 -3.75
CA ALA A 915 22.64 20.83 -2.45
C ALA A 915 23.62 19.67 -2.57
N ASP A 916 24.54 19.50 -1.61
CA ASP A 916 25.60 18.48 -1.71
C ASP A 916 25.01 17.06 -1.74
N ALA A 917 23.90 16.84 -1.03
CA ALA A 917 23.12 15.62 -1.08
C ALA A 917 21.61 15.89 -1.10
N VAL A 918 20.83 14.88 -1.50
CA VAL A 918 19.36 14.88 -1.42
C VAL A 918 18.89 13.57 -0.79
N VAL A 919 17.90 13.65 0.10
CA VAL A 919 17.21 12.47 0.64
C VAL A 919 15.86 12.31 -0.05
N VAL A 920 15.51 11.09 -0.44
CA VAL A 920 14.23 10.73 -1.08
C VAL A 920 13.54 9.66 -0.23
N ALA A 921 12.26 9.84 0.08
CA ALA A 921 11.48 8.89 0.89
C ALA A 921 10.05 8.70 0.37
N ALA A 922 9.40 7.58 0.73
CA ALA A 922 7.98 7.37 0.46
C ALA A 922 7.14 8.46 1.15
N GLY A 923 6.31 9.18 0.38
CA GLY A 923 5.35 10.15 0.93
C GLY A 923 4.05 9.52 1.42
N THR A 924 3.82 8.24 1.13
CA THR A 924 2.62 7.48 1.55
C THR A 924 2.68 7.01 3.01
N THR A 925 3.88 6.85 3.57
CA THR A 925 4.13 6.51 4.97
C THR A 925 4.87 7.64 5.69
N TYR A 926 5.12 7.52 7.00
CA TYR A 926 5.79 8.57 7.78
C TYR A 926 7.17 8.18 8.34
N ALA A 927 7.39 6.95 8.78
CA ALA A 927 8.53 6.63 9.66
C ALA A 927 9.90 6.81 8.97
N ASP A 928 10.07 6.27 7.76
CA ASP A 928 11.31 6.39 6.99
C ASP A 928 11.59 7.85 6.58
N ALA A 929 10.54 8.63 6.33
CA ALA A 929 10.62 10.05 6.01
C ALA A 929 10.95 10.92 7.24
N LEU A 930 10.47 10.55 8.44
CA LEU A 930 10.83 11.23 9.69
C LEU A 930 12.33 11.05 10.02
N ALA A 931 12.84 9.82 9.92
CA ALA A 931 14.28 9.57 10.05
C ALA A 931 15.08 10.22 8.90
N GLY A 932 14.55 10.13 7.67
CA GLY A 932 15.12 10.73 6.47
C GLY A 932 15.25 12.25 6.53
N GLY A 933 14.30 12.95 7.15
CA GLY A 933 14.37 14.41 7.35
C GLY A 933 15.47 14.85 8.31
N VAL A 934 15.81 14.00 9.30
CA VAL A 934 16.93 14.24 10.21
C VAL A 934 18.26 13.92 9.53
N LEU A 935 18.33 12.86 8.71
CA LEU A 935 19.46 12.60 7.84
C LEU A 935 19.68 13.75 6.83
N ALA A 936 18.61 14.26 6.22
CA ALA A 936 18.65 15.37 5.26
C ALA A 936 19.28 16.62 5.88
N ALA A 937 18.85 17.00 7.08
CA ALA A 937 19.44 18.10 7.84
C ALA A 937 20.94 17.88 8.15
N LYS A 938 21.34 16.64 8.48
CA LYS A 938 22.73 16.25 8.76
C LYS A 938 23.64 16.29 7.52
N VAL A 939 23.11 16.01 6.33
CA VAL A 939 23.85 16.05 5.06
C VAL A 939 23.69 17.36 4.28
N GLY A 940 23.05 18.37 4.88
CA GLY A 940 22.88 19.70 4.28
C GLY A 940 21.91 19.76 3.10
N GLY A 941 20.99 18.80 2.99
CA GLY A 941 20.10 18.63 1.83
C GLY A 941 18.60 18.67 2.14
N PRO A 942 17.74 18.80 1.13
CA PRO A 942 16.30 18.64 1.27
C PRO A 942 15.90 17.17 1.43
N LEU A 943 14.70 16.96 1.99
CA LEU A 943 13.95 15.70 1.89
C LEU A 943 12.88 15.87 0.81
N LEU A 944 12.95 15.07 -0.23
CA LEU A 944 11.94 14.97 -1.29
C LEU A 944 11.10 13.70 -1.09
N LEU A 945 9.85 13.73 -1.54
CA LEU A 945 8.90 12.63 -1.37
C LEU A 945 8.54 12.00 -2.72
N VAL A 946 8.26 10.70 -2.73
CA VAL A 946 7.81 9.91 -3.89
C VAL A 946 6.53 9.12 -3.58
N ASP A 947 5.71 8.89 -4.59
CA ASP A 947 4.57 7.96 -4.53
C ASP A 947 4.91 6.60 -5.17
N ARG A 948 3.91 5.73 -5.33
CA ARG A 948 4.09 4.41 -5.99
C ARG A 948 4.29 4.49 -7.51
N ARG A 949 4.12 5.66 -8.14
CA ARG A 949 4.38 5.90 -9.57
C ARG A 949 5.86 6.21 -9.83
N GLY A 950 6.62 6.55 -8.80
CA GLY A 950 8.08 6.72 -8.86
C GLY A 950 8.53 8.14 -9.18
N LEU A 951 9.38 8.30 -10.21
CA LEU A 951 9.98 9.58 -10.56
C LEU A 951 9.01 10.43 -11.41
N THR A 952 8.45 11.48 -10.82
CA THR A 952 7.65 12.48 -11.57
C THR A 952 8.56 13.47 -12.31
N ALA A 953 8.03 14.15 -13.33
CA ALA A 953 8.75 15.17 -14.09
C ALA A 953 9.23 16.33 -13.20
N ASP A 954 8.40 16.79 -12.25
CA ASP A 954 8.76 17.84 -11.30
C ASP A 954 9.88 17.42 -10.34
N LEU A 955 9.84 16.18 -9.84
CA LEU A 955 10.91 15.63 -9.01
C LEU A 955 12.21 15.49 -9.82
N ALA A 956 12.11 15.06 -11.08
CA ALA A 956 13.26 14.98 -11.98
C ALA A 956 13.86 16.36 -12.29
N ALA A 957 13.03 17.40 -12.46
CA ALA A 957 13.47 18.77 -12.63
C ALA A 957 14.13 19.32 -11.35
N GLU A 958 13.55 19.06 -10.18
CA GLU A 958 14.10 19.49 -8.89
C GLU A 958 15.45 18.81 -8.57
N LEU A 959 15.58 17.51 -8.83
CA LEU A 959 16.86 16.79 -8.68
C LEU A 959 17.94 17.34 -9.61
N ARG A 960 17.61 17.68 -10.86
CA ARG A 960 18.54 18.38 -11.78
C ARG A 960 18.89 19.79 -11.30
N ARG A 961 17.94 20.52 -10.71
CA ARG A 961 18.16 21.86 -10.12
C ARG A 961 19.12 21.82 -8.93
N LEU A 962 18.93 20.84 -8.05
CA LEU A 962 19.76 20.60 -6.86
C LEU A 962 21.14 20.05 -7.22
N ALA A 963 21.25 19.31 -8.33
CA ALA A 963 22.48 18.71 -8.86
C ALA A 963 23.35 18.02 -7.77
N PRO A 964 22.78 17.07 -7.00
CA PRO A 964 23.45 16.49 -5.84
C PRO A 964 24.67 15.65 -6.19
N SER A 965 25.66 15.64 -5.29
CA SER A 965 26.81 14.73 -5.35
C SER A 965 26.48 13.33 -4.82
N GLN A 966 25.43 13.20 -3.99
CA GLN A 966 24.98 11.95 -3.37
C GLN A 966 23.46 11.96 -3.20
N VAL A 967 22.78 10.87 -3.58
CA VAL A 967 21.35 10.68 -3.26
C VAL A 967 21.21 9.60 -2.20
N TYR A 968 20.34 9.83 -1.20
CA TYR A 968 19.97 8.84 -0.19
C TYR A 968 18.53 8.40 -0.40
N LEU A 969 18.28 7.10 -0.51
CA LEU A 969 16.95 6.55 -0.72
C LEU A 969 16.47 5.86 0.56
N MET A 970 15.46 6.42 1.21
CA MET A 970 14.98 5.93 2.51
C MET A 970 13.99 4.78 2.36
N GLY A 971 14.14 3.77 3.23
CA GLY A 971 13.23 2.63 3.31
C GLY A 971 13.54 1.49 2.35
N GLY A 972 13.00 0.31 2.66
CA GLY A 972 13.19 -0.91 1.88
C GLY A 972 12.53 -0.85 0.49
N THR A 973 12.75 -1.88 -0.33
CA THR A 973 12.13 -2.01 -1.66
C THR A 973 10.59 -2.04 -1.63
N SER A 974 10.01 -2.51 -0.53
CA SER A 974 8.57 -2.49 -0.24
C SER A 974 8.01 -1.09 0.07
N ALA A 975 8.84 -0.17 0.57
CA ALA A 975 8.48 1.23 0.80
C ALA A 975 8.72 2.08 -0.46
N VAL A 976 9.86 1.87 -1.13
CA VAL A 976 10.23 2.53 -2.39
C VAL A 976 10.95 1.55 -3.29
N GLY A 977 10.34 1.21 -4.44
CA GLY A 977 10.76 0.12 -5.32
C GLY A 977 12.23 0.15 -5.77
N GLY A 978 12.76 -1.04 -6.13
CA GLY A 978 14.15 -1.22 -6.58
C GLY A 978 14.50 -0.29 -7.75
N ALA A 979 13.76 -0.40 -8.85
CA ALA A 979 13.99 0.35 -10.09
C ALA A 979 14.02 1.88 -9.95
N LEU A 980 13.45 2.46 -8.88
CA LEU A 980 13.57 3.91 -8.64
C LEU A 980 15.00 4.30 -8.24
N GLN A 981 15.74 3.42 -7.58
CA GLN A 981 17.15 3.63 -7.23
C GLN A 981 18.00 3.81 -8.51
N ASP A 982 17.80 2.92 -9.48
CA ASP A 982 18.51 2.95 -10.76
C ASP A 982 18.07 4.15 -11.61
N THR A 983 16.77 4.45 -11.61
CA THR A 983 16.20 5.63 -12.28
C THR A 983 16.76 6.94 -11.72
N LEU A 984 16.90 7.04 -10.38
CA LEU A 984 17.50 8.20 -9.72
C LEU A 984 19.00 8.31 -10.04
N GLY A 985 19.73 7.19 -10.09
CA GLY A 985 21.15 7.15 -10.45
C GLY A 985 21.37 7.59 -11.90
N ALA A 986 20.61 7.03 -12.85
CA ALA A 986 20.66 7.40 -14.26
C ALA A 986 20.26 8.87 -14.51
N LEU A 987 19.28 9.40 -13.77
CA LEU A 987 18.88 10.80 -13.85
C LEU A 987 19.99 11.77 -13.39
N THR A 988 20.67 11.44 -12.28
CA THR A 988 21.55 12.38 -11.56
C THR A 988 23.03 12.19 -11.88
N GLY A 989 23.43 11.02 -12.41
CA GLY A 989 24.82 10.67 -12.67
C GLY A 989 25.62 10.32 -11.41
N VAL A 990 24.98 10.16 -10.24
CA VAL A 990 25.64 9.87 -8.96
C VAL A 990 25.09 8.62 -8.29
N ALA A 991 25.88 8.04 -7.39
CA ALA A 991 25.49 6.84 -6.66
C ALA A 991 24.29 7.11 -5.73
N VAL A 992 23.31 6.21 -5.73
CA VAL A 992 22.12 6.28 -4.86
C VAL A 992 22.28 5.30 -3.70
N ARG A 993 22.60 5.80 -2.50
CA ARG A 993 22.77 4.97 -1.31
C ARG A 993 21.42 4.75 -0.62
N ARG A 994 20.84 3.57 -0.79
CA ARG A 994 19.68 3.16 0.01
C ARG A 994 20.05 3.13 1.50
N THR A 995 19.20 3.72 2.33
CA THR A 995 19.37 3.82 3.78
C THR A 995 18.09 3.28 4.42
N ALA A 996 18.13 2.01 4.80
CA ALA A 996 16.97 1.20 5.16
C ALA A 996 17.37 0.07 6.12
N GLY A 997 16.37 -0.53 6.77
CA GLY A 997 16.47 -1.85 7.37
C GLY A 997 15.16 -2.65 7.15
N PRO A 998 15.03 -3.84 7.75
CA PRO A 998 13.82 -4.66 7.64
C PRO A 998 12.56 -4.00 8.23
N ASP A 999 12.72 -3.07 9.17
CA ASP A 999 11.63 -2.31 9.75
C ASP A 999 11.97 -0.82 9.96
N ARG A 1000 11.00 -0.06 10.46
CA ARG A 1000 11.10 1.37 10.77
C ARG A 1000 12.16 1.72 11.82
N TYR A 1001 12.43 0.83 12.78
CA TYR A 1001 13.42 1.02 13.83
C TYR A 1001 14.83 0.82 13.26
N ALA A 1002 15.00 -0.18 12.41
CA ALA A 1002 16.23 -0.45 11.69
C ALA A 1002 16.54 0.65 10.64
N THR A 1003 15.55 1.15 9.88
CA THR A 1003 15.73 2.32 9.00
C THR A 1003 16.14 3.56 9.80
N ALA A 1004 15.58 3.80 11.00
CA ALA A 1004 16.01 4.90 11.86
C ALA A 1004 17.44 4.70 12.40
N ALA A 1005 17.81 3.48 12.80
CA ALA A 1005 19.17 3.14 13.23
C ALA A 1005 20.23 3.27 12.11
N ALA A 1006 19.83 2.98 10.87
CA ALA A 1006 20.63 3.17 9.66
C ALA A 1006 20.76 4.65 9.26
N ALA A 1007 19.69 5.45 9.39
CA ALA A 1007 19.77 6.90 9.23
C ALA A 1007 20.72 7.51 10.27
N ALA A 1008 20.62 7.07 11.52
CA ALA A 1008 21.49 7.45 12.62
C ALA A 1008 22.94 6.92 12.50
N ALA A 1009 23.27 6.11 11.48
CA ALA A 1009 24.66 5.74 11.17
C ALA A 1009 25.45 6.88 10.49
N ALA A 1010 24.81 8.00 10.12
CA ALA A 1010 25.50 9.22 9.70
C ALA A 1010 26.17 10.00 10.87
N TRP A 1011 26.16 9.45 12.08
CA TRP A 1011 26.85 9.96 13.26
C TRP A 1011 27.66 8.83 13.90
N ASP A 1012 28.97 9.03 14.06
CA ASP A 1012 29.83 8.10 14.82
C ASP A 1012 29.53 8.19 16.32
N ARG A 1013 29.25 9.40 16.81
CA ARG A 1013 28.78 9.72 18.16
C ARG A 1013 27.81 10.89 18.14
N ALA A 1014 26.92 10.98 19.13
CA ALA A 1014 26.01 12.11 19.30
C ALA A 1014 25.83 12.45 20.78
N ALA A 1015 26.13 13.69 21.18
CA ALA A 1015 26.05 14.10 22.58
C ALA A 1015 24.63 14.04 23.16
N THR A 1016 23.62 14.28 22.32
CA THR A 1016 22.19 14.05 22.60
C THR A 1016 21.60 13.14 21.53
N VAL A 1017 20.73 12.21 21.91
CA VAL A 1017 19.87 11.44 20.98
C VAL A 1017 18.41 11.72 21.29
N TYR A 1018 17.61 12.00 20.26
CA TYR A 1018 16.15 12.06 20.38
C TYR A 1018 15.56 10.68 20.13
N LEU A 1019 14.60 10.26 20.95
CA LEU A 1019 13.94 8.97 20.81
C LEU A 1019 12.42 9.12 20.93
N ALA A 1020 11.70 8.67 19.92
CA ALA A 1020 10.24 8.74 19.84
C ALA A 1020 9.62 7.35 19.63
N THR A 1021 8.29 7.25 19.71
CA THR A 1021 7.60 6.03 19.30
C THR A 1021 7.69 5.81 17.79
N GLY A 1022 7.90 4.58 17.36
CA GLY A 1022 7.75 4.20 15.95
C GLY A 1022 6.29 3.94 15.54
N GLU A 1023 5.36 3.88 16.49
CA GLU A 1023 3.96 3.46 16.27
C GLU A 1023 3.02 4.63 15.93
N GLY A 1024 3.47 5.88 16.09
CA GLY A 1024 2.68 7.08 15.78
C GLY A 1024 3.53 8.30 15.42
N PHE A 1025 2.98 9.20 14.60
CA PHE A 1025 3.74 10.31 14.01
C PHE A 1025 3.91 11.60 14.85
N PRO A 1026 2.96 12.09 15.69
CA PRO A 1026 3.01 13.50 16.12
C PRO A 1026 4.19 13.86 17.04
N ASP A 1027 4.49 12.97 17.98
CA ASP A 1027 5.62 13.11 18.89
C ASP A 1027 6.96 12.90 18.14
N ALA A 1028 7.01 11.96 17.19
CA ALA A 1028 8.17 11.72 16.34
C ALA A 1028 8.44 12.84 15.32
N LEU A 1029 7.42 13.54 14.83
CA LEU A 1029 7.52 14.73 13.99
C LEU A 1029 8.06 15.93 14.79
N SER A 1030 7.55 16.14 16.00
CA SER A 1030 8.06 17.15 16.92
C SER A 1030 9.51 16.86 17.31
N GLY A 1031 9.82 15.62 17.70
CA GLY A 1031 11.16 15.18 18.08
C GLY A 1031 12.17 15.19 16.94
N GLY A 1032 11.77 14.76 15.74
CA GLY A 1032 12.64 14.75 14.56
C GLY A 1032 13.00 16.16 14.08
N THR A 1033 12.03 17.08 14.02
CA THR A 1033 12.31 18.48 13.65
C THR A 1033 13.21 19.20 14.68
N ALA A 1034 13.05 18.88 15.97
CA ALA A 1034 13.95 19.31 17.04
C ALA A 1034 15.37 18.72 16.90
N ALA A 1035 15.47 17.41 16.65
CA ALA A 1035 16.74 16.71 16.45
C ALA A 1035 17.52 17.27 15.24
N ALA A 1036 16.85 17.38 14.10
CA ALA A 1036 17.36 17.98 12.86
C ALA A 1036 17.94 19.38 13.10
N ARG A 1037 17.19 20.25 13.79
CA ARG A 1037 17.62 21.61 14.11
C ARG A 1037 18.80 21.69 15.08
N GLN A 1038 19.03 20.64 15.88
CA GLN A 1038 20.24 20.51 16.72
C GLN A 1038 21.38 19.73 16.02
N GLY A 1039 21.17 19.22 14.81
CA GLY A 1039 22.12 18.32 14.14
C GLY A 1039 22.31 16.98 14.85
N MET A 1040 21.33 16.55 15.65
CA MET A 1040 21.33 15.31 16.45
C MET A 1040 20.48 14.23 15.76
N PRO A 1041 20.76 12.93 15.96
CA PRO A 1041 19.96 11.86 15.38
C PRO A 1041 18.62 11.66 16.10
N LEU A 1042 17.64 11.15 15.35
CA LEU A 1042 16.38 10.59 15.85
C LEU A 1042 16.44 9.07 15.75
N LEU A 1043 16.08 8.39 16.84
CA LEU A 1043 15.80 6.96 16.86
C LEU A 1043 14.33 6.70 17.19
N LEU A 1044 13.85 5.50 16.88
CA LEU A 1044 12.50 5.04 17.18
C LEU A 1044 12.53 3.82 18.11
N ALA A 1045 11.57 3.70 19.01
CA ALA A 1045 11.34 2.49 19.81
C ALA A 1045 9.86 2.11 19.83
N SER A 1046 9.55 0.90 20.33
CA SER A 1046 8.17 0.46 20.53
C SER A 1046 7.64 0.89 21.90
N ARG A 1047 6.32 0.85 22.06
CA ARG A 1047 5.64 1.30 23.28
C ARG A 1047 6.11 0.58 24.53
N ASP A 1048 6.35 -0.73 24.45
CA ASP A 1048 6.72 -1.58 25.60
C ASP A 1048 8.03 -2.37 25.41
N GLY A 1049 8.85 -1.99 24.42
CA GLY A 1049 10.17 -2.55 24.18
C GLY A 1049 11.18 -1.54 23.63
N LEU A 1050 12.46 -1.87 23.74
CA LEU A 1050 13.54 -1.20 23.04
C LEU A 1050 14.05 -2.16 21.95
N PRO A 1051 13.79 -1.90 20.65
CA PRO A 1051 14.34 -2.72 19.56
C PRO A 1051 15.86 -2.76 19.63
N GLU A 1052 16.44 -3.93 19.37
CA GLU A 1052 17.88 -4.16 19.50
C GLU A 1052 18.71 -3.25 18.58
N VAL A 1053 18.26 -3.06 17.33
CA VAL A 1053 18.84 -2.07 16.39
C VAL A 1053 18.87 -0.65 16.97
N THR A 1054 17.89 -0.29 17.81
CA THR A 1054 17.84 0.99 18.52
C THR A 1054 18.75 0.99 19.74
N ALA A 1055 18.82 -0.10 20.51
CA ALA A 1055 19.75 -0.25 21.64
C ALA A 1055 21.22 -0.15 21.16
N SER A 1056 21.59 -0.92 20.15
CA SER A 1056 22.92 -0.91 19.53
C SER A 1056 23.28 0.43 18.92
N ALA A 1057 22.30 1.15 18.32
CA ALA A 1057 22.51 2.52 17.87
C ALA A 1057 22.76 3.49 19.04
N LEU A 1058 22.02 3.38 20.17
CA LEU A 1058 22.28 4.18 21.37
C LEU A 1058 23.68 3.91 21.95
N THR A 1059 24.08 2.64 22.07
CA THR A 1059 25.40 2.25 22.59
C THR A 1059 26.52 2.76 21.68
N ARG A 1060 26.39 2.61 20.34
CA ARG A 1060 27.34 3.15 19.35
C ARG A 1060 27.48 4.68 19.46
N LEU A 1061 26.35 5.39 19.53
CA LEU A 1061 26.33 6.85 19.57
C LEU A 1061 26.89 7.44 20.88
N ALA A 1062 26.96 6.62 21.93
CA ALA A 1062 27.49 6.94 23.26
C ALA A 1062 26.99 8.30 23.84
N PRO A 1063 25.67 8.53 23.92
CA PRO A 1063 25.13 9.83 24.29
C PRO A 1063 25.31 10.18 25.76
N SER A 1064 25.58 11.46 26.02
CA SER A 1064 25.50 12.05 27.38
C SER A 1064 24.06 12.35 27.81
N ARG A 1065 23.12 12.50 26.87
CA ARG A 1065 21.71 12.80 27.12
C ARG A 1065 20.80 12.08 26.13
N ILE A 1066 19.67 11.59 26.60
CA ILE A 1066 18.57 11.10 25.75
C ILE A 1066 17.33 11.94 26.03
N VAL A 1067 16.67 12.39 24.96
CA VAL A 1067 15.39 13.10 25.02
C VAL A 1067 14.30 12.18 24.49
N LEU A 1068 13.54 11.59 25.40
CA LEU A 1068 12.33 10.84 25.07
C LEU A 1068 11.23 11.83 24.69
N VAL A 1069 10.64 11.67 23.51
CA VAL A 1069 9.54 12.51 23.04
C VAL A 1069 8.26 11.69 23.00
N GLY A 1070 7.28 12.09 23.81
CA GLY A 1070 6.02 11.39 24.01
C GLY A 1070 5.85 10.80 25.42
N GLY A 1071 4.59 10.60 25.81
CA GLY A 1071 4.21 10.12 27.15
C GLY A 1071 4.40 8.62 27.38
N THR A 1072 4.16 8.17 28.61
CA THR A 1072 4.20 6.74 28.99
C THR A 1072 3.17 5.88 28.28
N ALA A 1073 2.17 6.49 27.63
CA ALA A 1073 1.21 5.81 26.77
C ALA A 1073 1.83 5.30 25.46
N VAL A 1074 2.90 5.93 24.95
CA VAL A 1074 3.54 5.63 23.64
C VAL A 1074 5.00 5.22 23.72
N LEU A 1075 5.66 5.51 24.85
CA LEU A 1075 6.98 5.00 25.24
C LEU A 1075 6.92 4.71 26.74
N SER A 1076 6.62 3.48 27.15
CA SER A 1076 6.26 3.17 28.52
C SER A 1076 7.45 3.21 29.50
N ALA A 1077 7.16 3.04 30.79
CA ALA A 1077 8.19 2.94 31.82
C ALA A 1077 9.13 1.75 31.58
N ARG A 1078 8.68 0.69 30.88
CA ARG A 1078 9.52 -0.45 30.48
C ARG A 1078 10.54 -0.02 29.41
N THR A 1079 10.11 0.64 28.35
CA THR A 1079 11.02 1.16 27.31
C THR A 1079 12.02 2.17 27.90
N GLU A 1080 11.58 3.05 28.79
CA GLU A 1080 12.46 4.00 29.49
C GLU A 1080 13.51 3.29 30.40
N ALA A 1081 13.12 2.21 31.08
CA ALA A 1081 14.04 1.40 31.88
C ALA A 1081 15.07 0.65 31.01
N LEU A 1082 14.64 0.07 29.88
CA LEU A 1082 15.54 -0.56 28.91
C LEU A 1082 16.56 0.44 28.33
N ILE A 1083 16.12 1.67 28.03
CA ILE A 1083 17.01 2.74 27.55
C ILE A 1083 18.05 3.12 28.61
N ARG A 1084 17.66 3.26 29.89
CA ARG A 1084 18.63 3.47 30.99
C ARG A 1084 19.58 2.29 31.16
N SER A 1085 19.16 1.06 30.89
CA SER A 1085 20.02 -0.12 30.96
C SER A 1085 21.02 -0.19 29.80
N ALA A 1086 20.64 0.26 28.59
CA ALA A 1086 21.50 0.24 27.41
C ALA A 1086 22.61 1.31 27.45
N VAL A 1087 22.34 2.46 28.08
CA VAL A 1087 23.31 3.56 28.24
C VAL A 1087 23.24 4.19 29.66
N PRO A 1088 23.73 3.49 30.71
CA PRO A 1088 23.58 3.93 32.10
C PRO A 1088 24.32 5.24 32.45
N ALA A 1089 25.22 5.72 31.58
CA ALA A 1089 25.88 7.02 31.72
C ALA A 1089 25.07 8.21 31.13
N ALA A 1090 23.98 7.96 30.42
CA ALA A 1090 23.19 8.99 29.74
C ALA A 1090 22.11 9.59 30.67
N ALA A 1091 22.01 10.92 30.70
CA ALA A 1091 20.90 11.61 31.34
C ALA A 1091 19.62 11.44 30.50
N VAL A 1092 18.67 10.63 30.99
CA VAL A 1092 17.39 10.38 30.30
C VAL A 1092 16.31 11.37 30.76
N GLU A 1093 15.93 12.27 29.86
CA GLU A 1093 14.91 13.31 30.02
C GLU A 1093 13.66 12.95 29.18
N ARG A 1094 12.45 13.33 29.62
CA ARG A 1094 11.21 13.07 28.88
C ARG A 1094 10.42 14.36 28.65
N LEU A 1095 10.08 14.62 27.38
CA LEU A 1095 9.23 15.71 26.93
C LEU A 1095 7.88 15.12 26.51
N ALA A 1096 6.86 15.32 27.34
CA ALA A 1096 5.53 14.75 27.15
C ALA A 1096 4.45 15.68 27.70
N GLY A 1097 3.46 16.01 26.88
CA GLY A 1097 2.26 16.75 27.30
C GLY A 1097 1.06 15.83 27.56
N SER A 1098 -0.10 16.44 27.82
CA SER A 1098 -1.42 15.79 27.81
C SER A 1098 -1.79 15.21 26.45
N ASP A 1099 -1.26 15.81 25.40
CA ASP A 1099 -1.60 15.58 23.99
C ASP A 1099 -0.44 16.04 23.09
N ARG A 1100 -0.56 15.77 21.79
CA ARG A 1100 0.45 16.09 20.78
C ARG A 1100 0.84 17.58 20.70
N TYR A 1101 -0.07 18.49 20.99
CA TYR A 1101 0.19 19.94 20.96
C TYR A 1101 0.90 20.38 22.23
N ALA A 1102 0.53 19.84 23.38
CA ALA A 1102 1.28 20.02 24.62
C ALA A 1102 2.70 19.42 24.54
N THR A 1103 2.89 18.24 23.93
CA THR A 1103 4.24 17.71 23.64
C THR A 1103 5.02 18.63 22.70
N SER A 1104 4.41 19.09 21.59
CA SER A 1104 5.02 20.03 20.66
C SER A 1104 5.48 21.32 21.38
N ALA A 1105 4.64 21.90 22.24
CA ALA A 1105 4.99 23.08 23.05
C ALA A 1105 6.18 22.85 24.01
N LEU A 1106 6.32 21.65 24.58
CA LEU A 1106 7.48 21.30 25.40
C LEU A 1106 8.74 21.15 24.54
N VAL A 1107 8.64 20.46 23.40
CA VAL A 1107 9.76 20.23 22.46
C VAL A 1107 10.29 21.53 21.85
N ILE A 1108 9.41 22.46 21.44
CA ILE A 1108 9.83 23.80 20.98
C ILE A 1108 10.68 24.49 22.06
N GLY A 1109 10.25 24.40 23.33
CA GLY A 1109 10.95 25.03 24.45
C GLY A 1109 12.27 24.38 24.84
N SER A 1110 12.47 23.09 24.59
CA SER A 1110 13.73 22.40 24.89
C SER A 1110 14.83 22.70 23.87
N VAL A 1111 14.48 23.27 22.71
CA VAL A 1111 15.42 23.61 21.64
C VAL A 1111 15.49 25.11 21.28
N THR A 1112 14.53 25.92 21.71
CA THR A 1112 14.39 27.32 21.26
C THR A 1112 14.48 28.31 22.41
N GLY A 1113 15.58 29.06 22.47
CA GLY A 1113 15.70 30.24 23.33
C GLY A 1113 14.92 31.45 22.76
N ALA A 1114 14.92 32.56 23.51
CA ALA A 1114 14.33 33.80 23.04
C ALA A 1114 15.03 34.33 21.77
N GLY A 1115 14.26 34.85 20.81
CA GLY A 1115 14.79 35.46 19.58
C GLY A 1115 14.60 34.65 18.29
N ALA A 1116 13.87 33.52 18.33
CA ALA A 1116 13.42 32.86 17.11
C ALA A 1116 12.25 33.65 16.49
N THR A 1117 12.57 34.53 15.53
CA THR A 1117 11.61 35.45 14.90
C THR A 1117 10.48 34.77 14.14
N ALA A 1118 10.72 33.56 13.64
CA ALA A 1118 9.77 32.78 12.84
C ALA A 1118 9.62 31.32 13.32
N ALA A 1119 8.49 30.69 12.98
CA ALA A 1119 8.23 29.25 13.17
C ALA A 1119 7.47 28.65 11.97
N LEU A 1120 7.70 27.36 11.71
CA LEU A 1120 6.90 26.60 10.75
C LEU A 1120 5.69 25.99 11.47
N ILE A 1121 4.49 26.18 10.94
CA ILE A 1121 3.25 25.61 11.49
C ILE A 1121 2.87 24.38 10.67
N ALA A 1122 2.77 23.23 11.33
CA ALA A 1122 2.45 21.94 10.74
C ALA A 1122 1.13 21.40 11.30
N SER A 1123 0.40 20.59 10.53
CA SER A 1123 -0.82 19.94 11.04
C SER A 1123 -0.45 18.89 12.10
N GLY A 1124 -1.01 19.02 13.29
CA GLY A 1124 -0.99 17.96 14.29
C GLY A 1124 -1.99 16.85 13.99
N GLN A 1125 -2.92 17.06 13.06
CA GLN A 1125 -3.98 16.09 12.72
C GLN A 1125 -3.55 15.11 11.62
N ASN A 1126 -2.72 15.54 10.67
CA ASN A 1126 -2.19 14.70 9.60
C ASN A 1126 -0.71 15.03 9.30
N PHE A 1127 0.08 14.06 8.85
CA PHE A 1127 1.54 14.17 8.73
C PHE A 1127 2.16 14.71 7.42
N PRO A 1128 1.53 14.61 6.22
CA PRO A 1128 2.29 14.48 4.99
C PRO A 1128 3.00 15.77 4.53
N ASP A 1129 2.36 16.93 4.65
CA ASP A 1129 2.98 18.22 4.32
C ASP A 1129 4.14 18.62 5.26
N ALA A 1130 4.25 17.95 6.41
CA ALA A 1130 5.23 18.27 7.45
C ALA A 1130 6.47 17.35 7.43
N LEU A 1131 6.47 16.25 6.67
CA LEU A 1131 7.60 15.30 6.61
C LEU A 1131 8.88 15.99 6.13
N ALA A 1132 8.78 16.83 5.08
CA ALA A 1132 9.91 17.57 4.52
C ALA A 1132 10.32 18.81 5.36
N ALA A 1133 9.65 19.11 6.47
CA ALA A 1133 9.90 20.31 7.26
C ALA A 1133 11.22 20.26 8.05
N ALA A 1134 11.70 19.08 8.44
CA ALA A 1134 12.89 18.92 9.28
C ALA A 1134 14.18 19.56 8.73
N PRO A 1135 14.59 19.32 7.46
CA PRO A 1135 15.77 19.99 6.88
C PRO A 1135 15.58 21.50 6.72
N ALA A 1136 14.38 21.98 6.37
CA ALA A 1136 14.08 23.41 6.26
C ALA A 1136 14.13 24.13 7.63
N ALA A 1137 13.54 23.51 8.66
CA ALA A 1137 13.58 23.99 10.04
C ALA A 1137 15.02 24.07 10.59
N ALA A 1138 15.87 23.11 10.24
CA ALA A 1138 17.30 23.15 10.55
C ALA A 1138 18.03 24.26 9.78
N ARG A 1139 17.81 24.36 8.46
CA ARG A 1139 18.43 25.33 7.55
C ARG A 1139 18.15 26.79 7.93
N TRP A 1140 16.93 27.08 8.41
CA TRP A 1140 16.49 28.39 8.89
C TRP A 1140 16.58 28.55 10.42
N LYS A 1141 16.95 27.49 11.15
CA LYS A 1141 17.06 27.46 12.63
C LYS A 1141 15.76 27.80 13.38
N VAL A 1142 14.59 27.55 12.75
CA VAL A 1142 13.25 27.82 13.31
C VAL A 1142 12.61 26.56 13.88
N PRO A 1143 11.78 26.65 14.94
CA PRO A 1143 11.01 25.51 15.42
C PRO A 1143 9.89 25.11 14.45
N VAL A 1144 9.45 23.86 14.53
CA VAL A 1144 8.19 23.37 13.94
C VAL A 1144 7.15 23.22 15.05
N ALA A 1145 5.95 23.73 14.83
CA ALA A 1145 4.87 23.81 15.79
C ALA A 1145 3.62 23.10 15.27
N LEU A 1146 3.03 22.21 16.07
CA LEU A 1146 1.79 21.52 15.68
C LEU A 1146 0.56 22.38 15.95
N ALA A 1147 -0.30 22.54 14.95
CA ALA A 1147 -1.59 23.23 15.02
C ALA A 1147 -2.75 22.32 14.61
N ALA A 1148 -3.98 22.70 15.00
CA ALA A 1148 -5.19 22.12 14.44
C ALA A 1148 -5.57 22.87 13.15
N ARG A 1149 -6.36 22.25 12.26
CA ARG A 1149 -6.74 22.84 10.96
C ARG A 1149 -7.30 24.26 11.06
N GLY A 1150 -8.07 24.55 12.11
CA GLY A 1150 -8.73 25.84 12.32
C GLY A 1150 -7.98 26.83 13.22
N CYS A 1151 -6.95 26.41 13.96
CA CYS A 1151 -6.45 27.19 15.10
C CYS A 1151 -5.13 26.67 15.67
N LEU A 1152 -4.41 27.54 16.37
CA LEU A 1152 -3.19 27.24 17.13
C LEU A 1152 -3.54 26.91 18.60
N PRO A 1153 -3.38 25.66 19.07
CA PRO A 1153 -3.77 25.28 20.42
C PRO A 1153 -3.00 26.03 21.50
N ALA A 1154 -3.68 26.34 22.60
CA ALA A 1154 -3.19 27.22 23.66
C ALA A 1154 -1.73 26.95 24.14
N PRO A 1155 -1.28 25.70 24.41
CA PRO A 1155 0.10 25.45 24.84
C PRO A 1155 1.13 25.88 23.79
N VAL A 1156 0.84 25.69 22.51
CA VAL A 1156 1.72 26.03 21.39
C VAL A 1156 1.71 27.53 21.15
N HIS A 1157 0.53 28.16 21.19
CA HIS A 1157 0.41 29.62 21.10
C HIS A 1157 1.18 30.34 22.23
N GLU A 1158 1.04 29.89 23.47
CA GLU A 1158 1.75 30.44 24.63
C GLU A 1158 3.26 30.22 24.53
N ARG A 1159 3.69 29.04 24.04
CA ARG A 1159 5.11 28.78 23.77
C ARG A 1159 5.68 29.71 22.71
N LEU A 1160 5.05 29.86 21.54
CA LEU A 1160 5.55 30.74 20.46
C LEU A 1160 5.58 32.21 20.90
N ALA A 1161 4.59 32.65 21.68
CA ALA A 1161 4.63 33.98 22.29
C ALA A 1161 5.82 34.14 23.26
N SER A 1162 6.12 33.13 24.09
CA SER A 1162 7.20 33.19 25.08
C SER A 1162 8.63 33.31 24.49
N ILE A 1163 8.82 32.94 23.22
CA ILE A 1163 10.12 33.05 22.50
C ILE A 1163 10.18 34.25 21.53
N ALA A 1164 9.14 35.08 21.51
CA ALA A 1164 8.94 36.23 20.62
C ALA A 1164 8.87 35.90 19.12
N THR A 1165 8.28 34.76 18.76
CA THR A 1165 8.00 34.40 17.36
C THR A 1165 6.85 35.22 16.80
N ALA A 1166 7.15 36.06 15.81
CA ALA A 1166 6.20 36.93 15.12
C ALA A 1166 5.72 36.33 13.80
N ASP A 1167 6.63 35.79 12.98
CA ASP A 1167 6.30 35.25 11.66
C ASP A 1167 5.93 33.76 11.74
N ARG A 1168 4.78 33.38 11.19
CA ARG A 1168 4.25 32.02 11.26
C ARG A 1168 4.00 31.50 9.84
N LEU A 1169 4.84 30.56 9.41
CA LEU A 1169 4.79 30.00 8.06
C LEU A 1169 3.96 28.72 8.05
N LEU A 1170 2.77 28.75 7.45
CA LEU A 1170 1.90 27.58 7.32
C LEU A 1170 2.48 26.58 6.32
N LEU A 1171 2.57 25.31 6.72
CA LEU A 1171 2.98 24.21 5.84
C LEU A 1171 1.78 23.45 5.27
N GLY A 1172 1.82 23.18 3.97
CA GLY A 1172 0.77 22.49 3.23
C GLY A 1172 -0.38 23.39 2.78
N GLY A 1173 -1.39 22.79 2.15
CA GLY A 1173 -2.56 23.50 1.62
C GLY A 1173 -3.58 23.95 2.69
N PRO A 1174 -4.56 24.82 2.32
CA PRO A 1174 -5.61 25.29 3.22
C PRO A 1174 -6.53 24.17 3.76
N GLY A 1175 -6.54 23.00 3.11
CA GLY A 1175 -7.18 21.79 3.62
C GLY A 1175 -6.52 21.22 4.88
N ALA A 1176 -5.19 21.28 4.99
CA ALA A 1176 -4.44 20.75 6.13
C ALA A 1176 -4.36 21.74 7.31
N LEU A 1177 -4.17 23.02 6.98
CA LEU A 1177 -4.16 24.16 7.90
C LEU A 1177 -4.80 25.37 7.21
N SER A 1178 -5.90 25.90 7.74
CA SER A 1178 -6.47 27.18 7.30
C SER A 1178 -5.59 28.36 7.76
N GLU A 1179 -5.78 29.56 7.17
CA GLU A 1179 -5.05 30.77 7.61
C GLU A 1179 -5.21 31.07 9.11
N ARG A 1180 -6.37 30.72 9.69
CA ARG A 1180 -6.63 30.86 11.13
C ARG A 1180 -5.69 30.03 12.01
N ALA A 1181 -5.07 28.96 11.49
CA ALA A 1181 -4.12 28.13 12.23
C ALA A 1181 -2.78 28.84 12.52
N ALA A 1182 -2.49 29.99 11.88
CA ALA A 1182 -1.36 30.82 12.25
C ALA A 1182 -1.61 31.51 13.61
N ASP A 1183 -2.76 32.21 13.75
CA ASP A 1183 -2.95 33.21 14.81
C ASP A 1183 -4.15 33.00 15.73
N THR A 1184 -5.14 32.20 15.34
CA THR A 1184 -6.34 31.99 16.17
C THR A 1184 -6.03 31.02 17.30
N ARG A 1185 -5.93 31.50 18.54
CA ARG A 1185 -5.77 30.66 19.73
C ARG A 1185 -7.05 29.86 20.02
N CYS A 1186 -6.90 28.56 20.30
CA CYS A 1186 -8.01 27.67 20.71
C CYS A 1186 -7.63 26.75 21.88
N ARG A 1187 -8.62 26.04 22.43
CA ARG A 1187 -8.43 24.88 23.32
C ARG A 1187 -8.54 23.58 22.53
N VAL A 1188 -8.03 22.49 23.10
CA VAL A 1188 -8.12 21.16 22.51
C VAL A 1188 -9.44 20.52 22.98
N GLY A 1189 -10.39 20.34 22.06
CA GLY A 1189 -11.73 19.79 22.36
C GLY A 1189 -12.88 20.80 22.36
N GLU A 1190 -12.65 22.02 21.84
CA GLU A 1190 -13.68 23.00 21.44
C GLU A 1190 -13.78 23.05 19.91
#